data_AF-A0A937T224-F1
#
_entry.id   AF-A0A937T224-F1
#
_cell.length_a   1.000
_cell.length_b   1.000
_cell.length_c   1.000
_cell.angle_alpha   90.00
_cell.angle_beta   90.00
_cell.angle_gamma   90.00
#
_symmetry.space_group_name_H-M   'P 1'
#
loop_
_entity.id
_entity.type
_entity.pdbx_description
1 polymer ?
#
loop_
_entity_poly.entity_id
_entity_poly.type
_entity_poly.pdbx_seq_one_letter_code
_entity_poly.pdbx_strand_id
1 'polypeptide(L)'
;MRNKRFVFVWVILLSAGSALAAGDGNRLAYLDEFPNPYYVGLDAPKLVTPQWIGEPGVDAAIVLSIDDMNNPAPYETYLRPILERLKKIDGRAPVSIMTTRIDPEHPHLQKWLKEGLSIEPHTHDHPCPCLQGSSFQKAKATYDASIDVLSLIPNTQIASFRMPCCDSMNSMSPRFFAEIFNRTTPQGNFTRMDSSVFMLFTPGDADLPRDLVIEEDGRHRFDKYVPRNKRFVNYVENYPYPYVIGRLCWEIPSAIPDDWQGHNLQGPHHATTVGDMKAAIDATVAKHGTYVLTFHPGGWIRNDQVVDMVDHAVQDRAEKVKFLNFRDMHERLTKNVLGGHPLRADDGGDNGVRLLDVNADGYMDAIVANDQVRQTRIWSPSTGQWRVTDFPAVLVTVDEHGYRGDAGVRFGVLREDGFCSILVRNAKTAGLWHFDGERWVNDARGLNGLDADAPVFTSSDGFDRGVRLRDLDADGICELIVGNHDGSAVFRWLADAGGWNRLPFGLPADTAIVDSLGRDAGLRLVDVDVDTHPDIVFSNGQRYGVYRFVSMATGWSQTMLAGRRGDEGAIPEIVRADGTNNGAWFSFNHMWIQNEDTGGKLPHHIDSRHFTDLLGTDRDPPARTPDESLQSFEVLPGFQVELVAAEPLVMDPVDIAWGPDGKMWVVEYADYPLGLDNKGIPCGRIRCLEDADGDGRYERSTVFLEPIACPMGVMVWRNGVLVTAAPDVFYAEDTDGDGQADVRKTLFTGFGQGNQQHRVNHPRWGLDNWVHAANGDSGGAIKSLETGQTVNISGRDLRFKPDEGSVQAQAGQTQFGTSRDDWGNWFGCNNSELGWLYALKDHYLRRNPHVAPPSGRVDVTPEHMLYPAGRVISHCDLKHRQYADWGKPGRCTSVASVMIYRDDLFGPHFAGNLFVDDSVFNVVHREILKPNGLLFRGERSPEEQQREFLATHDIWFRPSTVETGPDGALWVLDMYRFVIEHPEWINDDLEKTLDLRAGHDKGRIYRIYPVDKRPRPIPRLDKLDTAELVAALDSPSGWQRDIAHQMLLWRADPAAVEPLEKLVAGCQRALARVHALCVLDGLGSLQPAVVTDAFGDEHPGVRQHAVRVSESLLNVNPAVGEALLELEKDDDSHVQMQLAYSLGEWDDPRAGRLLGRLAIRHADDRYITAAIMSSATVHIDEMIAEVMAEPNQIASRAPLITSLMSLAVGLNNHTAIGHVLKAITARPPSGYARWQYEAMA
;
A
#
# COMPACT_ATOMS: atom_id res chain seq x y z
N MET A 1 -32.46 -12.21 42.23
CA MET A 1 -32.13 -12.15 43.67
C MET A 1 -31.19 -13.32 44.01
N ARG A 2 -30.07 -12.99 44.69
CA ARG A 2 -28.98 -13.87 45.21
C ARG A 2 -28.05 -14.48 44.15
N ASN A 3 -26.73 -14.60 44.35
CA ASN A 3 -25.72 -13.86 45.11
C ASN A 3 -24.40 -14.63 44.87
N LYS A 4 -23.33 -13.91 44.51
CA LYS A 4 -21.94 -14.07 44.96
C LYS A 4 -21.37 -15.50 45.14
N ARG A 5 -20.36 -15.84 44.34
CA ARG A 5 -18.97 -16.21 44.73
C ARG A 5 -18.35 -17.08 43.63
N PHE A 6 -17.41 -16.51 42.86
CA PHE A 6 -16.14 -17.13 42.45
C PHE A 6 -15.37 -16.06 41.65
N VAL A 7 -14.72 -15.16 42.38
CA VAL A 7 -13.65 -14.30 41.89
C VAL A 7 -12.43 -14.77 42.68
N PHE A 8 -11.45 -15.37 42.00
CA PHE A 8 -10.01 -15.29 42.27
C PHE A 8 -9.29 -16.30 41.35
N VAL A 9 -8.14 -15.88 40.82
CA VAL A 9 -7.19 -16.59 39.93
C VAL A 9 -7.45 -16.46 38.42
N TRP A 10 -7.24 -15.26 37.86
CA TRP A 10 -6.80 -15.01 36.47
C TRP A 10 -6.17 -13.60 36.37
N VAL A 11 -5.15 -13.30 37.18
CA VAL A 11 -4.41 -12.01 37.13
C VAL A 11 -2.88 -12.18 37.17
N ILE A 12 -2.35 -13.38 36.91
CA ILE A 12 -0.88 -13.55 36.81
C ILE A 12 -0.59 -14.42 35.60
N LEU A 13 -0.59 -13.81 34.40
CA LEU A 13 0.04 -14.26 33.15
C LEU A 13 -0.17 -13.24 32.01
N LEU A 14 -0.10 -11.94 32.32
CA LEU A 14 -0.09 -10.84 31.33
C LEU A 14 1.01 -9.80 31.64
N SER A 15 2.13 -10.28 32.20
CA SER A 15 3.32 -9.48 32.47
C SER A 15 4.60 -10.20 32.02
N ALA A 16 4.52 -10.87 30.87
CA ALA A 16 5.68 -11.04 30.00
C ALA A 16 5.46 -10.01 28.89
N GLY A 17 6.02 -8.82 29.08
CA GLY A 17 6.13 -7.86 27.99
C GLY A 17 6.79 -8.57 26.83
N SER A 18 6.10 -8.57 25.71
CA SER A 18 6.72 -8.70 24.40
C SER A 18 8.00 -7.88 24.44
N ALA A 19 9.15 -8.52 24.32
CA ALA A 19 10.38 -7.83 23.98
C ALA A 19 10.10 -7.16 22.63
N LEU A 20 9.74 -5.88 22.68
CA LEU A 20 9.66 -5.02 21.52
C LEU A 20 11.03 -5.13 20.82
N ALA A 21 11.00 -5.28 19.49
CA ALA A 21 12.17 -5.02 18.66
C ALA A 21 12.79 -3.69 19.11
N ALA A 22 14.13 -3.59 19.09
CA ALA A 22 14.84 -2.37 19.48
C ALA A 22 14.14 -1.16 18.83
N GLY A 23 13.55 -0.29 19.65
CA GLY A 23 12.80 0.87 19.16
C GLY A 23 13.73 1.84 18.44
N ASP A 24 13.17 2.70 17.59
CA ASP A 24 13.91 3.76 16.89
C ASP A 24 14.77 4.58 17.87
N GLY A 25 16.10 4.44 17.77
CA GLY A 25 17.06 5.17 18.61
C GLY A 25 17.02 6.68 18.36
N ASN A 26 16.54 7.11 17.18
CA ASN A 26 16.42 8.51 16.80
C ASN A 26 15.14 9.18 17.29
N ARG A 27 14.23 8.49 18.01
CA ARG A 27 12.95 9.07 18.50
C ARG A 27 13.08 10.35 19.35
N LEU A 28 14.26 10.66 19.89
CA LEU A 28 14.54 11.86 20.70
C LEU A 28 15.28 12.98 19.96
N ALA A 29 15.61 12.74 18.69
CA ALA A 29 16.32 13.62 17.77
C ALA A 29 15.83 15.07 17.75
N TYR A 30 14.51 15.25 17.73
CA TYR A 30 13.84 16.53 17.53
C TYR A 30 14.14 17.57 18.62
N LEU A 31 14.62 17.13 19.80
CA LEU A 31 14.96 18.02 20.92
C LEU A 31 16.17 18.92 20.64
N ASP A 32 17.06 18.47 19.75
CA ASP A 32 18.30 19.16 19.36
C ASP A 32 18.27 19.71 17.92
N GLU A 33 17.14 19.57 17.24
CA GLU A 33 16.93 20.11 15.90
C GLU A 33 16.46 21.57 15.93
N PHE A 34 16.69 22.25 14.81
CA PHE A 34 16.11 23.57 14.59
C PHE A 34 14.58 23.46 14.48
N PRO A 35 13.82 24.54 14.75
CA PRO A 35 12.36 24.50 14.79
C PRO A 35 11.74 23.89 13.53
N ASN A 36 11.39 22.60 13.60
CA ASN A 36 10.68 21.86 12.57
C ASN A 36 9.24 21.65 13.07
N PRO A 37 8.23 22.21 12.41
CA PRO A 37 6.83 22.01 12.82
C PRO A 37 6.25 20.65 12.40
N TYR A 38 6.95 19.87 11.57
CA TYR A 38 6.42 18.68 10.90
C TYR A 38 7.05 17.36 11.34
N TYR A 39 7.69 17.32 12.52
CA TYR A 39 8.39 16.13 13.01
C TYR A 39 7.47 15.06 13.63
N VAL A 40 6.20 15.38 13.89
CA VAL A 40 5.25 14.49 14.56
C VAL A 40 4.43 13.68 13.56
N GLY A 41 4.05 12.46 13.94
CA GLY A 41 3.27 11.52 13.15
C GLY A 41 2.77 10.35 14.02
N LEU A 42 2.40 9.22 13.39
CA LEU A 42 1.87 8.04 14.09
C LEU A 42 2.78 7.51 15.19
N ASP A 43 4.10 7.55 14.98
CA ASP A 43 5.10 6.98 15.90
C ASP A 43 5.53 7.95 17.01
N ALA A 44 5.05 9.19 16.98
CA ALA A 44 5.37 10.18 18.00
C ALA A 44 4.57 9.93 19.31
N PRO A 45 5.16 10.18 20.49
CA PRO A 45 4.50 9.92 21.77
C PRO A 45 3.29 10.82 21.99
N LYS A 46 2.21 10.26 22.55
CA LYS A 46 0.90 10.90 22.63
C LYS A 46 0.80 11.82 23.85
N LEU A 47 0.39 13.09 23.65
CA LEU A 47 -0.01 14.01 24.72
C LEU A 47 -1.55 14.06 24.84
N VAL A 48 -2.13 12.98 25.38
CA VAL A 48 -3.60 12.80 25.43
C VAL A 48 -4.27 13.75 26.42
N THR A 49 -5.55 14.04 26.20
CA THR A 49 -6.36 14.95 27.03
C THR A 49 -6.39 14.60 28.53
N PRO A 50 -6.44 13.32 28.98
CA PRO A 50 -6.27 13.00 30.40
C PRO A 50 -4.98 13.56 31.05
N GLN A 51 -3.89 13.69 30.30
CA GLN A 51 -2.59 14.16 30.82
C GLN A 51 -2.63 15.64 31.19
N TRP A 52 -3.25 16.46 30.34
CA TRP A 52 -3.09 17.91 30.37
C TRP A 52 -4.36 18.67 30.73
N ILE A 53 -5.56 18.10 30.56
CA ILE A 53 -6.81 18.76 30.99
C ILE A 53 -6.88 18.83 32.52
N GLY A 54 -6.49 17.75 33.21
CA GLY A 54 -6.54 17.64 34.67
C GLY A 54 -7.95 17.42 35.25
N GLU A 55 -8.92 17.07 34.41
CA GLU A 55 -10.29 16.68 34.82
C GLU A 55 -10.51 15.20 34.45
N PRO A 56 -10.88 14.33 35.42
CA PRO A 56 -11.12 12.91 35.13
C PRO A 56 -12.26 12.71 34.13
N GLY A 57 -12.06 11.80 33.17
CA GLY A 57 -13.11 11.39 32.22
C GLY A 57 -13.26 12.29 30.99
N VAL A 58 -12.39 13.31 30.81
CA VAL A 58 -12.36 14.11 29.57
C VAL A 58 -11.52 13.39 28.52
N ASP A 59 -12.20 12.97 27.46
CA ASP A 59 -11.63 12.26 26.31
C ASP A 59 -11.21 13.26 25.21
N ALA A 60 -11.86 14.41 25.02
CA ALA A 60 -11.45 15.36 23.97
C ALA A 60 -11.51 16.82 24.39
N ALA A 61 -10.64 17.63 23.78
CA ALA A 61 -10.67 19.08 23.86
C ALA A 61 -11.07 19.66 22.50
N ILE A 62 -12.03 20.59 22.49
CA ILE A 62 -12.46 21.29 21.29
C ILE A 62 -12.16 22.77 21.44
N VAL A 63 -11.43 23.32 20.47
CA VAL A 63 -11.18 24.76 20.35
C VAL A 63 -11.97 25.29 19.17
N LEU A 64 -12.80 26.28 19.45
CA LEU A 64 -13.47 27.07 18.44
C LEU A 64 -12.78 28.42 18.35
N SER A 65 -12.40 28.80 17.14
CA SER A 65 -11.79 30.09 16.88
C SER A 65 -12.36 30.74 15.62
N ILE A 66 -12.35 32.07 15.58
CA ILE A 66 -12.81 32.85 14.45
C ILE A 66 -11.67 33.69 13.89
N ASP A 67 -11.52 33.72 12.57
CA ASP A 67 -10.41 34.43 11.92
C ASP A 67 -10.76 35.82 11.39
N ASP A 68 -9.73 36.61 11.06
CA ASP A 68 -9.84 37.88 10.32
C ASP A 68 -10.55 39.06 11.00
N MET A 69 -10.70 39.04 12.33
CA MET A 69 -11.42 40.13 13.00
C MET A 69 -10.67 41.47 12.94
N ASN A 70 -11.30 42.48 12.34
CA ASN A 70 -10.87 43.90 12.39
C ASN A 70 -11.93 44.86 12.95
N ASN A 71 -13.17 44.40 13.08
CA ASN A 71 -14.29 45.18 13.60
C ASN A 71 -15.21 44.25 14.41
N PRO A 72 -15.46 44.48 15.71
CA PRO A 72 -16.21 43.56 16.54
C PRO A 72 -17.68 43.36 16.15
N ALA A 73 -18.34 44.35 15.52
CA ALA A 73 -19.81 44.32 15.36
C ALA A 73 -20.36 43.20 14.44
N PRO A 74 -19.80 42.93 13.24
CA PRO A 74 -20.23 41.80 12.41
C PRO A 74 -19.96 40.44 13.09
N TYR A 75 -18.83 40.34 13.80
CA TYR A 75 -18.39 39.13 14.48
C TYR A 75 -19.28 38.80 15.67
N GLU A 76 -19.66 39.79 16.49
CA GLU A 76 -20.65 39.60 17.57
C GLU A 76 -21.97 39.06 17.02
N THR A 77 -22.45 39.62 15.90
CA THR A 77 -23.71 39.19 15.29
C THR A 77 -23.66 37.72 14.87
N TYR A 78 -22.56 37.32 14.22
CA TYR A 78 -22.36 35.94 13.78
C TYR A 78 -22.20 34.98 14.96
N LEU A 79 -21.34 35.33 15.93
CA LEU A 79 -20.95 34.48 17.06
C LEU A 79 -22.07 34.32 18.09
N ARG A 80 -22.97 35.29 18.25
CA ARG A 80 -23.90 35.32 19.39
C ARG A 80 -24.63 33.98 19.64
N PRO A 81 -25.19 33.28 18.63
CA PRO A 81 -25.84 31.98 18.85
C PRO A 81 -24.87 30.90 19.35
N ILE A 82 -23.64 30.86 18.83
CA ILE A 82 -22.59 29.91 19.21
C ILE A 82 -22.20 30.16 20.68
N LEU A 83 -21.93 31.41 21.04
CA LEU A 83 -21.55 31.79 22.40
C LEU A 83 -22.66 31.47 23.42
N GLU A 84 -23.92 31.72 23.08
CA GLU A 84 -25.05 31.37 23.95
C GLU A 84 -25.23 29.85 24.08
N ARG A 85 -24.90 29.07 23.04
CA ARG A 85 -24.94 27.61 23.15
C ARG A 85 -23.83 27.09 24.08
N LEU A 86 -22.60 27.59 23.92
CA LEU A 86 -21.46 27.21 24.76
C LEU A 86 -21.69 27.56 26.24
N LYS A 87 -22.26 28.74 26.53
CA LYS A 87 -22.63 29.12 27.91
C LYS A 87 -23.62 28.17 28.56
N LYS A 88 -24.52 27.56 27.78
CA LYS A 88 -25.44 26.53 28.32
C LYS A 88 -24.74 25.22 28.67
N ILE A 89 -23.56 24.95 28.09
CA ILE A 89 -22.76 23.75 28.34
C ILE A 89 -21.84 23.98 29.55
N ASP A 90 -21.03 25.04 29.51
CA ASP A 90 -19.91 25.25 30.44
C ASP A 90 -20.05 26.53 31.29
N GLY A 91 -21.17 27.26 31.19
CA GLY A 91 -21.36 28.55 31.88
C GLY A 91 -20.53 29.71 31.32
N ARG A 92 -19.57 29.43 30.43
CA ARG A 92 -18.68 30.36 29.74
C ARG A 92 -18.83 30.22 28.23
N ALA A 93 -18.29 31.17 27.47
CA ALA A 93 -18.19 31.08 26.02
C ALA A 93 -16.71 31.00 25.57
N PRO A 94 -16.04 29.85 25.71
CA PRO A 94 -14.63 29.67 25.39
C PRO A 94 -14.42 29.65 23.85
N VAL A 95 -14.33 30.83 23.25
CA VAL A 95 -13.99 31.03 21.84
C VAL A 95 -12.78 31.95 21.74
N SER A 96 -11.84 31.62 20.87
CA SER A 96 -10.67 32.44 20.58
C SER A 96 -10.93 33.33 19.36
N ILE A 97 -10.64 34.62 19.44
CA ILE A 97 -10.83 35.56 18.32
C ILE A 97 -9.47 35.98 17.77
N MET A 98 -9.13 35.48 16.58
CA MET A 98 -7.92 35.89 15.86
C MET A 98 -8.15 37.27 15.24
N THR A 99 -7.29 38.21 15.61
CA THR A 99 -7.52 39.64 15.40
C THR A 99 -6.41 40.25 14.56
N THR A 100 -6.81 41.08 13.59
CA THR A 100 -5.90 41.85 12.73
C THR A 100 -5.69 43.26 13.29
N ARG A 101 -6.20 44.32 12.64
CA ARG A 101 -6.16 45.69 13.18
C ARG A 101 -7.38 45.95 14.03
N ILE A 102 -7.17 46.27 15.31
CA ILE A 102 -8.23 46.64 16.25
C ILE A 102 -7.82 47.84 17.10
N ASP A 103 -8.80 48.62 17.52
CA ASP A 103 -8.64 49.59 18.59
C ASP A 103 -8.58 48.84 19.94
N PRO A 104 -7.43 48.83 20.66
CA PRO A 104 -7.30 48.10 21.92
C PRO A 104 -8.22 48.64 23.03
N GLU A 105 -8.75 49.85 22.89
CA GLU A 105 -9.69 50.46 23.83
C GLU A 105 -11.16 50.19 23.47
N HIS A 106 -11.44 49.44 22.38
CA HIS A 106 -12.81 49.20 21.94
C HIS A 106 -13.64 48.49 23.04
N PRO A 107 -14.78 49.07 23.48
CA PRO A 107 -15.47 48.64 24.70
C PRO A 107 -16.01 47.20 24.65
N HIS A 108 -16.28 46.70 23.45
CA HIS A 108 -16.78 45.33 23.27
C HIS A 108 -15.74 44.25 23.59
N LEU A 109 -14.44 44.55 23.49
CA LEU A 109 -13.38 43.58 23.81
C LEU A 109 -13.45 43.16 25.29
N GLN A 110 -13.65 44.13 26.19
CA GLN A 110 -13.81 43.86 27.62
C GLN A 110 -15.10 43.10 27.94
N LYS A 111 -16.14 43.25 27.12
CA LYS A 111 -17.37 42.46 27.25
C LYS A 111 -17.08 40.98 26.96
N TRP A 112 -16.41 40.70 25.85
CA TRP A 112 -16.05 39.33 25.47
C TRP A 112 -15.10 38.65 26.45
N LEU A 113 -14.07 39.36 26.94
CA LEU A 113 -13.17 38.83 27.96
C LEU A 113 -13.95 38.40 29.23
N LYS A 114 -14.97 39.16 29.64
CA LYS A 114 -15.84 38.81 30.78
C LYS A 114 -16.77 37.63 30.50
N GLU A 115 -17.12 37.38 29.24
CA GLU A 115 -17.93 36.22 28.82
C GLU A 115 -17.11 34.93 28.68
N GLY A 116 -15.77 35.02 28.73
CA GLY A 116 -14.84 33.90 28.67
C GLY A 116 -14.16 33.67 27.31
N LEU A 117 -14.22 34.65 26.40
CA LEU A 117 -13.50 34.60 25.13
C LEU A 117 -12.04 35.03 25.32
N SER A 118 -11.14 34.60 24.43
CA SER A 118 -9.78 35.13 24.32
C SER A 118 -9.60 35.93 23.03
N ILE A 119 -8.67 36.90 23.05
CA ILE A 119 -8.34 37.75 21.91
C ILE A 119 -6.88 37.45 21.55
N GLU A 120 -6.68 36.95 20.33
CA GLU A 120 -5.41 36.39 19.84
C GLU A 120 -4.93 37.16 18.59
N PRO A 121 -3.62 37.27 18.35
CA PRO A 121 -3.05 37.87 17.14
C PRO A 121 -3.23 37.00 15.88
N HIS A 122 -3.55 37.66 14.77
CA HIS A 122 -3.49 37.13 13.41
C HIS A 122 -2.39 37.83 12.59
N THR A 123 -2.64 38.98 11.97
CA THR A 123 -1.58 39.91 11.50
C THR A 123 -2.06 41.34 11.50
N HIS A 124 -1.16 42.30 11.73
CA HIS A 124 -1.52 43.72 11.69
C HIS A 124 -1.85 44.20 10.26
N ASP A 125 -1.13 43.72 9.26
CA ASP A 125 -1.45 43.93 7.84
C ASP A 125 -2.17 42.69 7.30
N HIS A 126 -3.35 42.86 6.70
CA HIS A 126 -4.11 41.78 6.07
C HIS A 126 -4.57 42.17 4.64
N PRO A 127 -4.36 41.32 3.61
CA PRO A 127 -3.73 39.99 3.65
C PRO A 127 -2.24 40.03 3.99
N CYS A 128 -1.73 38.92 4.52
CA CYS A 128 -0.40 38.85 5.13
C CYS A 128 0.76 39.11 4.15
N PRO A 129 1.71 40.01 4.49
CA PRO A 129 2.91 40.23 3.69
C PRO A 129 3.88 39.05 3.71
N CYS A 130 3.82 38.14 4.71
CA CYS A 130 4.71 36.96 4.79
C CYS A 130 4.63 36.04 3.57
N LEU A 131 3.52 36.10 2.82
CA LEU A 131 3.22 35.18 1.72
C LEU A 131 3.08 35.86 0.36
N GLN A 132 2.80 37.18 0.35
CA GLN A 132 2.52 37.92 -0.88
C GLN A 132 3.64 38.89 -1.30
N GLY A 133 4.62 39.15 -0.43
CA GLY A 133 5.72 40.06 -0.70
C GLY A 133 7.04 39.43 -0.30
N SER A 134 8.03 39.52 -1.17
CA SER A 134 9.40 39.05 -1.00
C SER A 134 10.19 39.82 0.10
N SER A 135 9.57 40.14 1.24
CA SER A 135 10.16 40.90 2.35
C SER A 135 9.88 40.27 3.71
N PHE A 136 10.87 39.48 4.18
CA PHE A 136 10.91 38.94 5.54
C PHE A 136 10.87 40.04 6.62
N GLN A 137 11.46 41.21 6.36
CA GLN A 137 11.40 42.34 7.30
C GLN A 137 9.97 42.86 7.49
N LYS A 138 9.18 42.93 6.40
CA LYS A 138 7.77 43.34 6.49
C LYS A 138 6.94 42.28 7.22
N ALA A 139 7.23 41.00 6.99
CA ALA A 139 6.63 39.87 7.72
C ALA A 139 6.85 39.98 9.24
N LYS A 140 8.10 40.21 9.66
CA LYS A 140 8.43 40.44 11.08
C LYS A 140 7.72 41.68 11.64
N ALA A 141 7.71 42.79 10.89
CA ALA A 141 7.08 44.03 11.34
C ALA A 141 5.56 43.90 11.55
N THR A 142 4.85 43.21 10.66
CA THR A 142 3.40 42.98 10.82
C THR A 142 3.07 42.06 12.00
N TYR A 143 3.92 41.05 12.24
CA TYR A 143 3.80 40.14 13.38
C TYR A 143 4.01 40.91 14.68
N ASP A 144 5.12 41.66 14.79
CA ASP A 144 5.44 42.46 15.96
C ASP A 144 4.36 43.47 16.28
N ALA A 145 3.87 44.20 15.26
CA ALA A 145 2.79 45.17 15.43
C ALA A 145 1.48 44.53 15.91
N SER A 146 1.17 43.30 15.51
CA SER A 146 -0.04 42.59 15.96
C SER A 146 0.05 42.25 17.45
N ILE A 147 1.18 41.68 17.87
CA ILE A 147 1.42 41.33 19.28
C ILE A 147 1.44 42.59 20.14
N ASP A 148 2.19 43.62 19.72
CA ASP A 148 2.32 44.85 20.49
C ASP A 148 0.95 45.56 20.65
N VAL A 149 0.12 45.63 19.61
CA VAL A 149 -1.22 46.24 19.71
C VAL A 149 -2.13 45.47 20.66
N LEU A 150 -2.16 44.14 20.56
CA LEU A 150 -3.02 43.34 21.43
C LEU A 150 -2.54 43.31 22.88
N SER A 151 -1.24 43.50 23.13
CA SER A 151 -0.68 43.62 24.48
C SER A 151 -1.19 44.84 25.24
N LEU A 152 -1.72 45.85 24.53
CA LEU A 152 -2.32 47.05 25.12
C LEU A 152 -3.73 46.81 25.65
N ILE A 153 -4.39 45.70 25.29
CA ILE A 153 -5.76 45.41 25.75
C ILE A 153 -5.71 45.03 27.24
N PRO A 154 -6.41 45.76 28.13
CA PRO A 154 -6.43 45.42 29.55
C PRO A 154 -7.01 44.02 29.80
N ASN A 155 -6.45 43.28 30.75
CA ASN A 155 -6.89 41.93 31.13
C ASN A 155 -6.80 40.87 30.01
N THR A 156 -6.08 41.16 28.93
CA THR A 156 -5.72 40.19 27.89
C THR A 156 -4.40 39.51 28.22
N GLN A 157 -4.29 38.24 27.87
CA GLN A 157 -3.03 37.51 27.79
C GLN A 157 -2.97 36.88 26.40
N ILE A 158 -2.01 37.29 25.59
CA ILE A 158 -1.79 36.72 24.27
C ILE A 158 -1.29 35.29 24.44
N ALA A 159 -2.06 34.34 23.92
CA ALA A 159 -1.81 32.93 24.13
C ALA A 159 -1.37 32.26 22.83
N SER A 160 -2.12 32.45 21.74
CA SER A 160 -1.88 31.80 20.45
C SER A 160 -1.66 32.81 19.33
N PHE A 161 -1.00 32.37 18.27
CA PHE A 161 -1.00 33.00 16.96
C PHE A 161 -1.70 32.07 15.97
N ARG A 162 -2.15 32.62 14.84
CA ARG A 162 -2.51 31.86 13.65
C ARG A 162 -1.98 32.61 12.44
N MET A 163 -1.23 31.94 11.57
CA MET A 163 -0.75 32.52 10.34
C MET A 163 -1.89 32.70 9.33
N PRO A 164 -2.03 33.87 8.71
CA PRO A 164 -3.00 34.07 7.64
C PRO A 164 -2.72 33.20 6.42
N CYS A 165 -3.81 32.78 5.76
CA CYS A 165 -3.80 31.99 4.52
C CYS A 165 -3.11 30.61 4.64
N CYS A 166 -2.98 30.05 5.85
CA CYS A 166 -2.49 28.69 6.08
C CYS A 166 -3.51 27.60 5.71
N ASP A 167 -4.78 27.98 5.52
CA ASP A 167 -5.95 27.14 5.21
C ASP A 167 -5.92 26.55 3.79
N SER A 168 -4.77 26.00 3.39
CA SER A 168 -4.51 25.35 2.10
C SER A 168 -4.31 26.23 0.86
N MET A 169 -4.05 27.52 1.11
CA MET A 169 -3.49 28.42 0.09
C MET A 169 -1.96 28.44 0.08
N ASN A 170 -1.30 28.25 1.22
CA ASN A 170 0.16 28.34 1.34
C ASN A 170 0.68 27.36 2.40
N SER A 171 1.89 26.84 2.20
CA SER A 171 2.58 26.11 3.26
C SER A 171 3.29 27.08 4.22
N MET A 172 3.56 26.63 5.44
CA MET A 172 4.28 27.41 6.45
C MET A 172 5.77 27.10 6.37
N SER A 173 6.61 28.12 6.60
CA SER A 173 8.06 27.93 6.61
C SER A 173 8.58 27.70 8.03
N PRO A 174 9.48 26.72 8.26
CA PRO A 174 10.27 26.62 9.50
C PRO A 174 10.99 27.93 9.88
N ARG A 175 11.29 28.78 8.88
CA ARG A 175 11.89 30.10 9.12
C ARG A 175 10.99 31.02 9.95
N PHE A 176 9.66 30.90 9.80
CA PHE A 176 8.72 31.66 10.62
C PHE A 176 8.94 31.35 12.10
N PHE A 177 9.05 30.07 12.46
CA PHE A 177 9.31 29.66 13.83
C PHE A 177 10.68 30.08 14.31
N ALA A 178 11.73 29.86 13.50
CA ALA A 178 13.11 30.16 13.87
C ALA A 178 13.40 31.66 14.04
N GLU A 179 12.86 32.51 13.16
CA GLU A 179 13.28 33.91 13.06
C GLU A 179 12.18 34.95 13.38
N ILE A 180 10.92 34.53 13.51
CA ILE A 180 9.80 35.42 13.86
C ILE A 180 9.15 34.98 15.17
N PHE A 181 8.49 33.82 15.19
CA PHE A 181 7.66 33.40 16.31
C PHE A 181 8.48 33.19 17.60
N ASN A 182 9.64 32.54 17.50
CA ASN A 182 10.53 32.29 18.66
C ASN A 182 11.37 33.51 19.07
N ARG A 183 11.11 34.68 18.51
CA ARG A 183 11.71 35.96 18.93
C ARG A 183 10.69 36.79 19.71
N THR A 184 11.18 37.73 20.51
CA THR A 184 10.35 38.77 21.11
C THR A 184 10.18 39.94 20.15
N THR A 185 9.14 40.75 20.36
CA THR A 185 9.06 42.08 19.74
C THR A 185 10.14 43.00 20.33
N PRO A 186 10.45 44.13 19.69
CA PRO A 186 11.34 45.15 20.28
C PRO A 186 10.86 45.68 21.65
N GLN A 187 9.57 45.54 21.96
CA GLN A 187 8.99 45.92 23.25
C GLN A 187 9.06 44.79 24.30
N GLY A 188 9.60 43.63 23.94
CA GLY A 188 9.70 42.46 24.82
C GLY A 188 8.44 41.59 24.86
N ASN A 189 7.44 41.84 24.01
CA ASN A 189 6.23 41.04 23.96
C ASN A 189 6.44 39.75 23.13
N PHE A 190 5.63 38.72 23.41
CA PHE A 190 5.67 37.43 22.70
C PHE A 190 4.37 36.64 22.88
N THR A 191 4.20 35.61 22.04
CA THR A 191 3.11 34.62 22.13
C THR A 191 3.64 33.23 22.52
N ARG A 192 2.76 32.27 22.80
CA ARG A 192 3.11 30.99 23.45
C ARG A 192 2.65 29.74 22.68
N MET A 193 1.62 29.88 21.86
CA MET A 193 1.07 28.82 21.02
C MET A 193 0.95 29.27 19.56
N ASP A 194 0.91 28.31 18.66
CA ASP A 194 0.51 28.46 17.27
C ASP A 194 -0.54 27.40 16.92
N SER A 195 -1.38 27.68 15.92
CA SER A 195 -2.37 26.73 15.39
C SER A 195 -2.37 26.69 13.86
N SER A 196 -1.21 26.99 13.27
CA SER A 196 -1.07 27.16 11.83
C SER A 196 -0.76 25.86 11.09
N VAL A 197 -0.36 24.79 11.77
CA VAL A 197 -0.13 23.47 11.18
C VAL A 197 -1.44 22.68 11.16
N PHE A 198 -1.76 22.00 10.07
CA PHE A 198 -2.97 21.19 10.00
C PHE A 198 -2.73 19.74 10.43
N MET A 199 -3.80 19.03 10.77
CA MET A 199 -3.80 17.60 11.05
C MET A 199 -4.87 16.91 10.22
N LEU A 200 -4.44 15.86 9.53
CA LEU A 200 -5.26 14.99 8.68
C LEU A 200 -5.40 13.62 9.33
N PHE A 201 -6.63 13.13 9.52
CA PHE A 201 -6.84 11.72 9.85
C PHE A 201 -6.79 10.85 8.59
N THR A 202 -6.13 9.70 8.67
CA THR A 202 -5.96 8.75 7.56
C THR A 202 -6.24 7.32 8.04
N PRO A 203 -6.60 6.38 7.15
CA PRO A 203 -6.84 4.99 7.55
C PRO A 203 -5.57 4.19 7.87
N GLY A 204 -4.39 4.81 7.80
CA GLY A 204 -3.14 4.23 8.28
C GLY A 204 -3.06 4.14 9.81
N ASP A 205 -3.92 4.86 10.53
CA ASP A 205 -4.00 4.80 11.99
C ASP A 205 -4.89 3.65 12.47
N ALA A 206 -4.27 2.63 13.07
CA ALA A 206 -4.98 1.47 13.61
C ALA A 206 -5.89 1.81 14.80
N ASP A 207 -5.69 2.97 15.47
CA ASP A 207 -6.54 3.41 16.58
C ASP A 207 -7.91 3.93 16.11
N LEU A 208 -8.08 4.20 14.80
CA LEU A 208 -9.29 4.82 14.26
C LEU A 208 -10.29 3.77 13.74
N PRO A 209 -11.58 3.85 14.14
CA PRO A 209 -12.65 3.11 13.48
C PRO A 209 -12.68 3.46 11.99
N ARG A 210 -12.68 2.43 11.13
CA ARG A 210 -12.54 2.60 9.68
C ARG A 210 -13.64 3.44 9.06
N ASP A 211 -14.86 3.32 9.55
CA ASP A 211 -16.02 4.10 9.08
C ASP A 211 -15.87 5.62 9.30
N LEU A 212 -15.01 6.04 10.23
CA LEU A 212 -14.69 7.46 10.44
C LEU A 212 -13.70 8.00 9.40
N VAL A 213 -12.84 7.16 8.82
CA VAL A 213 -11.75 7.58 7.94
C VAL A 213 -11.86 7.05 6.50
N ILE A 214 -12.79 6.15 6.24
CA ILE A 214 -13.10 5.55 4.93
C ILE A 214 -14.57 5.83 4.58
N GLU A 215 -14.83 6.18 3.32
CA GLU A 215 -16.18 6.35 2.75
C GLU A 215 -16.81 4.99 2.40
N GLU A 216 -18.13 4.96 2.14
CA GLU A 216 -18.83 3.71 1.77
C GLU A 216 -18.28 3.06 0.49
N ASP A 217 -17.65 3.86 -0.38
CA ASP A 217 -17.00 3.41 -1.61
C ASP A 217 -15.53 3.02 -1.43
N GLY A 218 -15.04 3.02 -0.19
CA GLY A 218 -13.69 2.62 0.20
C GLY A 218 -12.61 3.70 0.11
N ARG A 219 -12.93 4.91 -0.38
CA ARG A 219 -11.97 6.03 -0.44
C ARG A 219 -11.67 6.63 0.94
N HIS A 220 -10.50 7.24 1.08
CA HIS A 220 -10.16 8.02 2.27
C HIS A 220 -11.07 9.24 2.41
N ARG A 221 -11.73 9.37 3.58
CA ARG A 221 -12.71 10.42 3.84
C ARG A 221 -12.11 11.82 3.75
N PHE A 222 -10.91 12.03 4.28
CA PHE A 222 -10.35 13.38 4.47
C PHE A 222 -9.39 13.83 3.36
N ASP A 223 -8.78 12.90 2.61
CA ASP A 223 -7.78 13.20 1.58
C ASP A 223 -8.26 14.19 0.52
N LYS A 224 -9.56 14.16 0.19
CA LYS A 224 -10.17 15.06 -0.80
C LYS A 224 -10.05 16.55 -0.46
N TYR A 225 -9.80 16.89 0.81
CA TYR A 225 -9.65 18.27 1.27
C TYR A 225 -8.22 18.81 1.14
N VAL A 226 -7.23 17.95 0.89
CA VAL A 226 -5.83 18.35 0.73
C VAL A 226 -5.56 18.74 -0.73
N PRO A 227 -5.24 19.99 -1.05
CA PRO A 227 -4.99 20.42 -2.43
C PRO A 227 -3.57 20.05 -2.87
N ARG A 228 -3.31 18.74 -3.04
CA ARG A 228 -2.01 18.20 -3.48
C ARG A 228 -1.57 18.77 -4.84
N ASN A 229 -2.52 19.10 -5.70
CA ASN A 229 -2.28 19.79 -6.98
C ASN A 229 -1.67 21.19 -6.83
N LYS A 230 -1.70 21.79 -5.64
CA LYS A 230 -1.05 23.07 -5.32
C LYS A 230 0.20 22.91 -4.46
N ARG A 231 0.72 21.68 -4.29
CA ARG A 231 1.86 21.37 -3.41
C ARG A 231 1.65 21.85 -1.97
N PHE A 232 0.42 21.76 -1.48
CA PHE A 232 0.14 22.03 -0.07
C PHE A 232 0.71 20.92 0.80
N VAL A 233 1.56 21.30 1.76
CA VAL A 233 2.31 20.37 2.62
C VAL A 233 2.35 20.82 4.08
N ASN A 234 1.51 21.78 4.45
CA ASN A 234 1.43 22.29 5.82
C ASN A 234 0.43 21.49 6.65
N TYR A 235 0.69 20.19 6.80
CA TYR A 235 -0.08 19.31 7.65
C TYR A 235 0.77 18.15 8.18
N VAL A 236 0.35 17.58 9.31
CA VAL A 236 0.80 16.31 9.86
C VAL A 236 -0.34 15.30 9.77
N GLU A 237 -0.02 14.01 9.85
CA GLU A 237 -1.03 12.94 9.74
C GLU A 237 -1.23 12.26 11.11
N ASN A 238 -2.49 12.00 11.46
CA ASN A 238 -2.93 11.21 12.62
C ASN A 238 -2.43 11.66 14.01
N TYR A 239 -1.95 12.90 14.13
CA TYR A 239 -1.40 13.44 15.37
C TYR A 239 -2.25 14.59 15.93
N PRO A 240 -3.44 14.32 16.52
CA PRO A 240 -4.34 15.34 17.04
C PRO A 240 -3.92 15.86 18.43
N TYR A 241 -2.62 15.89 18.74
CA TYR A 241 -2.13 16.23 20.08
C TYR A 241 -1.33 17.53 20.08
N PRO A 242 -1.34 18.30 21.17
CA PRO A 242 -0.41 19.41 21.33
C PRO A 242 1.05 18.92 21.30
N TYR A 243 1.95 19.69 20.67
CA TYR A 243 3.39 19.38 20.66
C TYR A 243 4.24 20.65 20.68
N VAL A 244 5.56 20.49 20.81
CA VAL A 244 6.48 21.63 21.03
C VAL A 244 7.33 21.89 19.79
N ILE A 245 7.29 23.11 19.28
CA ILE A 245 8.17 23.57 18.20
C ILE A 245 9.31 24.40 18.79
N GLY A 246 10.55 23.98 18.54
CA GLY A 246 11.73 24.80 18.84
C GLY A 246 11.89 25.17 20.32
N ARG A 247 11.43 24.31 21.24
CA ARG A 247 11.50 24.44 22.72
C ARG A 247 10.62 25.55 23.32
N LEU A 248 10.08 26.45 22.51
CA LEU A 248 9.48 27.71 22.95
C LEU A 248 8.01 27.89 22.55
N CYS A 249 7.51 27.07 21.63
CA CYS A 249 6.17 27.18 21.07
C CYS A 249 5.38 25.90 21.29
N TRP A 250 4.13 26.01 21.72
CA TRP A 250 3.15 24.94 21.62
C TRP A 250 2.45 25.01 20.26
N GLU A 251 2.51 23.96 19.44
CA GLU A 251 1.64 23.81 18.28
C GLU A 251 0.37 23.07 18.66
N ILE A 252 -0.77 23.64 18.28
CA ILE A 252 -2.09 23.04 18.44
C ILE A 252 -2.68 22.85 17.04
N PRO A 253 -2.48 21.69 16.42
CA PRO A 253 -2.78 21.53 15.00
C PRO A 253 -4.28 21.70 14.67
N SER A 254 -4.56 22.39 13.57
CA SER A 254 -5.91 22.63 13.03
C SER A 254 -6.45 21.40 12.29
N ALA A 255 -7.71 21.05 12.49
CA ALA A 255 -8.27 19.86 11.84
C ALA A 255 -8.54 20.07 10.35
N ILE A 256 -8.30 19.04 9.54
CA ILE A 256 -8.83 18.92 8.18
C ILE A 256 -10.10 18.05 8.22
N PRO A 257 -11.23 18.47 7.61
CA PRO A 257 -11.41 19.72 6.88
C PRO A 257 -11.68 20.93 7.78
N ASP A 258 -11.24 22.11 7.32
CA ASP A 258 -11.72 23.41 7.81
C ASP A 258 -12.84 23.99 6.90
N ASP A 259 -13.33 25.19 7.26
CA ASP A 259 -14.44 25.81 6.52
C ASP A 259 -14.03 26.32 5.13
N TRP A 260 -12.79 26.76 4.95
CA TRP A 260 -12.24 27.17 3.66
C TRP A 260 -12.08 25.99 2.71
N GLN A 261 -11.47 24.88 3.15
CA GLN A 261 -11.25 23.67 2.36
C GLN A 261 -12.59 23.06 1.96
N GLY A 262 -13.52 23.03 2.90
CA GLY A 262 -14.91 22.67 2.68
C GLY A 262 -15.57 23.53 1.60
N HIS A 263 -15.45 24.85 1.70
CA HIS A 263 -16.00 25.79 0.73
C HIS A 263 -15.35 25.66 -0.65
N ASN A 264 -14.03 25.56 -0.71
CA ASN A 264 -13.27 25.47 -1.95
C ASN A 264 -13.56 24.15 -2.70
N LEU A 265 -13.79 23.05 -1.99
CA LEU A 265 -14.10 21.75 -2.59
C LEU A 265 -15.59 21.60 -2.93
N GLN A 266 -16.48 21.90 -1.99
CA GLN A 266 -17.91 21.54 -2.05
C GLN A 266 -18.84 22.75 -2.18
N GLY A 267 -18.31 23.97 -2.12
CA GLY A 267 -19.11 25.19 -2.01
C GLY A 267 -19.56 25.50 -0.57
N PRO A 268 -20.16 26.68 -0.35
CA PRO A 268 -20.53 27.11 0.99
C PRO A 268 -21.65 26.23 1.57
N HIS A 269 -21.59 26.02 2.88
CA HIS A 269 -22.64 25.38 3.66
C HIS A 269 -22.98 23.92 3.33
N HIS A 270 -22.09 23.21 2.62
CA HIS A 270 -22.36 21.86 2.15
C HIS A 270 -22.49 20.85 3.30
N ALA A 271 -23.50 19.97 3.23
CA ALA A 271 -23.77 19.00 4.29
C ALA A 271 -22.65 17.97 4.46
N THR A 272 -22.03 17.52 3.36
CA THR A 272 -20.89 16.60 3.38
C THR A 272 -19.73 17.16 4.20
N THR A 273 -19.36 18.43 4.01
CA THR A 273 -18.29 19.08 4.77
C THR A 273 -18.58 19.07 6.27
N VAL A 274 -19.81 19.41 6.67
CA VAL A 274 -20.20 19.36 8.10
C VAL A 274 -20.19 17.92 8.62
N GLY A 275 -20.62 16.95 7.82
CA GLY A 275 -20.55 15.53 8.16
C GLY A 275 -19.12 15.05 8.38
N ASP A 276 -18.18 15.45 7.53
CA ASP A 276 -16.78 15.09 7.65
C ASP A 276 -16.11 15.82 8.83
N MET A 277 -16.45 17.09 9.10
CA MET A 277 -16.02 17.77 10.33
C MET A 277 -16.51 17.06 11.60
N LYS A 278 -17.73 16.53 11.60
CA LYS A 278 -18.26 15.72 12.70
C LYS A 278 -17.51 14.39 12.84
N ALA A 279 -17.18 13.73 11.73
CA ALA A 279 -16.34 12.53 11.74
C ALA A 279 -14.93 12.83 12.30
N ALA A 280 -14.35 13.99 11.98
CA ALA A 280 -13.08 14.43 12.54
C ALA A 280 -13.16 14.71 14.06
N ILE A 281 -14.29 15.25 14.55
CA ILE A 281 -14.55 15.36 16.01
C ILE A 281 -14.61 13.96 16.63
N ASP A 282 -15.29 13.00 15.99
CA ASP A 282 -15.42 11.63 16.49
C ASP A 282 -14.06 10.90 16.51
N ALA A 283 -13.24 11.08 15.47
CA ALA A 283 -11.87 10.58 15.41
C ALA A 283 -10.99 11.21 16.50
N THR A 284 -11.14 12.51 16.77
CA THR A 284 -10.44 13.20 17.86
C THR A 284 -10.82 12.60 19.22
N VAL A 285 -12.10 12.31 19.45
CA VAL A 285 -12.57 11.65 20.68
C VAL A 285 -11.97 10.26 20.79
N ALA A 286 -11.96 9.47 19.71
CA ALA A 286 -11.33 8.14 19.70
C ALA A 286 -9.83 8.19 20.05
N LYS A 287 -9.12 9.22 19.59
CA LYS A 287 -7.68 9.40 19.84
C LYS A 287 -7.36 10.06 21.19
N HIS A 288 -8.36 10.45 21.97
CA HIS A 288 -8.20 11.29 23.15
C HIS A 288 -7.43 12.62 22.89
N GLY A 289 -7.75 13.27 21.77
CA GLY A 289 -6.98 14.40 21.22
C GLY A 289 -7.63 15.78 21.35
N THR A 290 -7.13 16.72 20.55
CA THR A 290 -7.63 18.09 20.40
C THR A 290 -8.18 18.30 18.99
N TYR A 291 -9.37 18.89 18.89
CA TYR A 291 -9.95 19.34 17.64
C TYR A 291 -10.00 20.86 17.62
N VAL A 292 -9.31 21.48 16.67
CA VAL A 292 -9.34 22.93 16.47
C VAL A 292 -10.06 23.23 15.17
N LEU A 293 -11.13 24.02 15.27
CA LEU A 293 -11.78 24.63 14.11
C LEU A 293 -11.59 26.14 14.17
N THR A 294 -10.93 26.66 13.15
CA THR A 294 -10.99 28.08 12.82
C THR A 294 -11.98 28.28 11.69
N PHE A 295 -12.88 29.24 11.85
CA PHE A 295 -13.93 29.52 10.87
C PHE A 295 -14.08 31.01 10.60
N HIS A 296 -14.70 31.33 9.48
CA HIS A 296 -14.76 32.69 8.93
C HIS A 296 -16.20 33.22 8.88
N PRO A 297 -16.47 34.43 9.41
CA PRO A 297 -17.76 35.07 9.26
C PRO A 297 -17.86 35.72 7.87
N GLY A 298 -18.14 34.91 6.86
CA GLY A 298 -18.14 35.37 5.46
C GLY A 298 -19.10 34.64 4.52
N GLY A 299 -19.90 33.70 5.04
CA GLY A 299 -20.81 32.89 4.22
C GLY A 299 -20.21 31.56 3.74
N TRP A 300 -19.07 31.11 4.28
CA TRP A 300 -18.53 29.76 4.03
C TRP A 300 -19.20 28.72 4.93
N ILE A 301 -19.27 28.99 6.22
CA ILE A 301 -20.01 28.21 7.22
C ILE A 301 -21.01 29.09 7.96
N ARG A 302 -22.20 28.56 8.24
CA ARG A 302 -23.23 29.29 9.01
C ARG A 302 -23.11 29.01 10.51
N ASN A 303 -23.58 29.95 11.32
CA ASN A 303 -23.55 29.80 12.78
C ASN A 303 -24.40 28.62 13.30
N ASP A 304 -25.50 28.24 12.62
CA ASP A 304 -26.30 27.06 12.95
C ASP A 304 -25.54 25.75 12.66
N GLN A 305 -24.65 25.73 11.67
CA GLN A 305 -23.79 24.56 11.40
C GLN A 305 -22.73 24.40 12.48
N VAL A 306 -22.12 25.50 12.94
CA VAL A 306 -21.18 25.45 14.08
C VAL A 306 -21.90 25.03 15.37
N VAL A 307 -23.13 25.52 15.61
CA VAL A 307 -23.96 25.07 16.73
C VAL A 307 -24.29 23.58 16.64
N ASP A 308 -24.64 23.08 15.44
CA ASP A 308 -24.88 21.66 15.19
C ASP A 308 -23.63 20.79 15.45
N MET A 309 -22.44 21.28 15.11
CA MET A 309 -21.18 20.61 15.47
C MET A 309 -20.93 20.62 16.99
N VAL A 310 -21.22 21.73 17.67
CA VAL A 310 -21.14 21.82 19.14
C VAL A 310 -22.11 20.83 19.79
N ASP A 311 -23.31 20.69 19.25
CA ASP A 311 -24.31 19.73 19.73
C ASP A 311 -23.87 18.28 19.49
N HIS A 312 -23.38 17.96 18.29
CA HIS A 312 -22.80 16.66 17.96
C HIS A 312 -21.65 16.29 18.90
N ALA A 313 -20.77 17.25 19.19
CA ALA A 313 -19.62 17.05 20.05
C ALA A 313 -20.00 16.68 21.50
N VAL A 314 -21.17 17.08 22.00
CA VAL A 314 -21.59 16.76 23.38
C VAL A 314 -22.72 15.75 23.46
N GLN A 315 -23.31 15.37 22.32
CA GLN A 315 -24.38 14.39 22.27
C GLN A 315 -23.93 13.06 22.89
N ASP A 316 -24.61 12.65 23.96
CA ASP A 316 -24.30 11.44 24.74
C ASP A 316 -22.88 11.37 25.35
N ARG A 317 -22.12 12.48 25.30
CA ARG A 317 -20.72 12.57 25.75
C ARG A 317 -20.35 13.91 26.39
N ALA A 318 -21.32 14.64 26.93
CA ALA A 318 -21.12 15.98 27.49
C ALA A 318 -20.04 16.06 28.60
N GLU A 319 -19.85 14.99 29.38
CA GLU A 319 -18.80 14.93 30.41
C GLU A 319 -17.42 14.57 29.85
N LYS A 320 -17.36 14.02 28.63
CA LYS A 320 -16.15 13.57 27.95
C LYS A 320 -15.50 14.63 27.06
N VAL A 321 -16.22 15.70 26.73
CA VAL A 321 -15.73 16.73 25.80
C VAL A 321 -15.67 18.08 26.50
N LYS A 322 -14.53 18.76 26.37
CA LYS A 322 -14.31 20.09 26.94
C LYS A 322 -14.11 21.12 25.84
N PHE A 323 -14.87 22.22 25.89
CA PHE A 323 -14.61 23.38 25.04
C PHE A 323 -13.63 24.33 25.74
N LEU A 324 -12.58 24.73 25.03
CA LEU A 324 -11.53 25.60 25.52
C LEU A 324 -11.20 26.69 24.50
N ASN A 325 -10.83 27.87 24.98
CA ASN A 325 -10.09 28.83 24.17
C ASN A 325 -8.58 28.56 24.31
N PHE A 326 -7.74 29.18 23.49
CA PHE A 326 -6.29 28.93 23.52
C PHE A 326 -5.68 29.28 24.88
N ARG A 327 -6.10 30.38 25.51
CA ARG A 327 -5.66 30.75 26.85
C ARG A 327 -5.92 29.64 27.88
N ASP A 328 -7.13 29.08 27.90
CA ASP A 328 -7.50 27.99 28.81
C ASP A 328 -6.60 26.76 28.59
N MET A 329 -6.26 26.45 27.32
CA MET A 329 -5.34 25.36 26.99
C MET A 329 -3.94 25.63 27.54
N HIS A 330 -3.39 26.83 27.31
CA HIS A 330 -2.06 27.19 27.79
C HIS A 330 -1.94 27.09 29.31
N GLU A 331 -2.94 27.61 30.04
CA GLU A 331 -2.99 27.55 31.50
C GLU A 331 -2.99 26.09 31.99
N ARG A 332 -3.75 25.21 31.33
CA ARG A 332 -3.84 23.78 31.68
C ARG A 332 -2.58 23.00 31.34
N LEU A 333 -2.02 23.17 30.14
CA LEU A 333 -0.75 22.57 29.74
C LEU A 333 0.36 22.96 30.72
N THR A 334 0.47 24.25 31.02
CA THR A 334 1.46 24.77 31.96
C THR A 334 1.29 24.19 33.36
N LYS A 335 0.06 24.18 33.88
CA LYS A 335 -0.21 23.69 35.24
C LYS A 335 -0.04 22.18 35.38
N ASN A 336 -0.66 21.42 34.49
CA ASN A 336 -0.84 19.98 34.66
C ASN A 336 0.34 19.18 34.08
N VAL A 337 0.84 19.57 32.91
CA VAL A 337 1.98 18.89 32.26
C VAL A 337 3.29 19.45 32.79
N LEU A 338 3.46 20.77 32.74
CA LEU A 338 4.75 21.42 33.04
C LEU A 338 4.93 21.78 34.52
N GLY A 339 3.99 21.39 35.39
CA GLY A 339 4.09 21.61 36.83
C GLY A 339 4.11 23.08 37.26
N GLY A 340 3.52 23.98 36.46
CA GLY A 340 3.50 25.42 36.69
C GLY A 340 4.64 26.19 36.04
N HIS A 341 5.54 25.53 35.29
CA HIS A 341 6.66 26.18 34.61
C HIS A 341 6.42 26.25 33.09
N PRO A 342 6.07 27.42 32.52
CA PRO A 342 5.79 27.54 31.09
C PRO A 342 7.05 27.23 30.25
N LEU A 343 6.87 26.93 28.95
CA LEU A 343 7.99 26.73 28.02
C LEU A 343 8.90 27.96 27.91
N ARG A 344 8.29 29.15 27.92
CA ARG A 344 8.98 30.44 27.87
C ARG A 344 9.07 31.07 29.25
N ALA A 345 10.23 31.64 29.57
CA ALA A 345 10.40 32.48 30.75
C ALA A 345 9.72 33.86 30.54
N ASP A 346 9.70 34.69 31.57
CA ASP A 346 9.03 36.00 31.53
C ASP A 346 9.65 36.98 30.52
N ASP A 347 10.91 36.74 30.14
CA ASP A 347 11.64 37.47 29.09
C ASP A 347 11.39 36.92 27.67
N GLY A 348 10.59 35.85 27.55
CA GLY A 348 10.29 35.17 26.29
C GLY A 348 11.31 34.13 25.85
N GLY A 349 12.40 33.94 26.60
CA GLY A 349 13.46 32.95 26.33
C GLY A 349 13.14 31.54 26.84
N ASP A 350 14.05 30.58 26.62
CA ASP A 350 13.88 29.17 27.02
C ASP A 350 13.85 29.03 28.55
N ASN A 351 12.77 28.45 29.08
CA ASN A 351 12.60 28.21 30.51
C ASN A 351 13.10 26.83 30.96
N GLY A 352 13.88 26.12 30.15
CA GLY A 352 14.46 24.83 30.52
C GLY A 352 13.42 23.72 30.64
N VAL A 353 12.52 23.63 29.67
CA VAL A 353 11.47 22.60 29.60
C VAL A 353 11.64 21.74 28.34
N ARG A 354 11.56 20.42 28.46
CA ARG A 354 11.58 19.47 27.33
C ARG A 354 10.45 18.45 27.48
N LEU A 355 9.76 18.17 26.38
CA LEU A 355 8.70 17.17 26.29
C LEU A 355 9.23 16.02 25.45
N LEU A 356 9.17 14.81 25.99
CA LEU A 356 9.72 13.59 25.43
C LEU A 356 9.14 12.38 26.16
N ASP A 357 9.21 11.20 25.56
CA ASP A 357 8.89 9.95 26.23
C ASP A 357 10.16 9.38 26.88
N VAL A 358 10.27 9.50 28.20
CA VAL A 358 11.50 9.17 28.93
C VAL A 358 11.65 7.65 29.10
N ASN A 359 10.54 6.93 29.24
CA ASN A 359 10.45 5.50 29.56
C ASN A 359 9.93 4.63 28.40
N ALA A 360 9.87 5.18 27.19
CA ALA A 360 9.44 4.48 25.97
C ALA A 360 8.04 3.82 26.09
N ASP A 361 7.09 4.47 26.78
CA ASP A 361 5.74 3.94 26.98
C ASP A 361 4.69 4.48 25.97
N GLY A 362 5.13 5.31 25.02
CA GLY A 362 4.30 5.91 23.98
C GLY A 362 3.53 7.16 24.42
N TYR A 363 3.73 7.65 25.65
CA TYR A 363 3.11 8.87 26.15
C TYR A 363 4.14 9.96 26.45
N MET A 364 3.68 11.21 26.36
CA MET A 364 4.54 12.36 26.56
C MET A 364 4.83 12.63 28.04
N ASP A 365 6.11 12.67 28.40
CA ASP A 365 6.59 13.12 29.71
C ASP A 365 7.13 14.56 29.64
N ALA A 366 7.45 15.13 30.81
CA ALA A 366 8.02 16.46 30.91
C ALA A 366 9.25 16.52 31.81
N ILE A 367 10.32 17.12 31.29
CA ILE A 367 11.50 17.52 32.07
C ILE A 367 11.43 19.03 32.26
N VAL A 368 11.51 19.46 33.51
CA VAL A 368 11.57 20.87 33.91
C VAL A 368 12.83 21.07 34.74
N ALA A 369 13.83 21.71 34.17
CA ALA A 369 15.14 21.89 34.79
C ALA A 369 15.68 23.30 34.56
N ASN A 370 15.14 24.25 35.31
CA ASN A 370 15.47 25.67 35.26
C ASN A 370 16.12 26.13 36.56
N ASP A 371 16.18 27.45 36.76
CA ASP A 371 16.76 28.09 37.95
C ASP A 371 15.92 27.88 39.23
N GLN A 372 14.69 27.37 39.11
CA GLN A 372 13.76 27.17 40.25
C GLN A 372 13.59 25.70 40.63
N VAL A 373 13.47 24.80 39.65
CA VAL A 373 13.19 23.37 39.87
C VAL A 373 13.99 22.49 38.92
N ARG A 374 14.29 21.26 39.36
CA ARG A 374 14.88 20.19 38.54
C ARG A 374 14.13 18.89 38.74
N GLN A 375 13.19 18.60 37.86
CA GLN A 375 12.32 17.45 37.97
C GLN A 375 12.04 16.80 36.61
N THR A 376 11.83 15.49 36.65
CA THR A 376 11.23 14.70 35.58
C THR A 376 9.84 14.28 36.04
N ARG A 377 8.84 14.60 35.23
CA ARG A 377 7.43 14.29 35.45
C ARG A 377 7.03 13.24 34.43
N ILE A 378 6.65 12.07 34.92
CA ILE A 378 6.36 10.88 34.11
C ILE A 378 4.87 10.59 34.19
N TRP A 379 4.22 10.42 33.05
CA TRP A 379 2.81 10.09 33.02
C TRP A 379 2.60 8.58 33.17
N SER A 380 1.67 8.18 34.03
CA SER A 380 1.22 6.78 34.09
C SER A 380 -0.16 6.65 33.44
N PRO A 381 -0.27 6.08 32.23
CA PRO A 381 -1.56 5.92 31.55
C PRO A 381 -2.50 4.99 32.32
N SER A 382 -1.95 3.99 33.03
CA SER A 382 -2.74 3.02 33.81
C SER A 382 -3.43 3.64 35.03
N THR A 383 -2.83 4.67 35.64
CA THR A 383 -3.37 5.32 36.85
C THR A 383 -3.94 6.71 36.58
N GLY A 384 -3.63 7.31 35.43
CA GLY A 384 -3.99 8.68 35.11
C GLY A 384 -3.31 9.70 36.02
N GLN A 385 -2.05 9.46 36.42
CA GLN A 385 -1.33 10.30 37.39
C GLN A 385 0.10 10.60 36.94
N TRP A 386 0.57 11.79 37.31
CA TRP A 386 1.97 12.21 37.16
C TRP A 386 2.81 11.71 38.34
N ARG A 387 3.89 10.99 38.05
CA ARG A 387 4.96 10.69 39.01
C ARG A 387 6.10 11.69 38.82
N VAL A 388 6.62 12.23 39.90
CA VAL A 388 7.72 13.21 39.84
C VAL A 388 8.98 12.63 40.48
N THR A 389 10.12 12.75 39.81
CA THR A 389 11.46 12.40 40.30
C THR A 389 12.45 13.53 40.01
N ASP A 390 13.61 13.53 40.67
CA ASP A 390 14.66 14.51 40.46
C ASP A 390 15.32 14.36 39.08
N PHE A 391 15.70 15.48 38.46
CA PHE A 391 16.51 15.53 37.23
C PHE A 391 17.95 16.02 37.55
N PRO A 392 19.01 15.39 37.01
CA PRO A 392 20.37 15.60 37.52
C PRO A 392 21.07 16.86 36.99
N ALA A 393 20.61 17.46 35.88
CA ALA A 393 21.24 18.61 35.24
C ALA A 393 20.32 19.85 35.21
N VAL A 394 20.85 21.01 34.82
CA VAL A 394 20.02 22.16 34.38
C VAL A 394 19.95 22.15 32.87
N LEU A 395 18.82 22.54 32.29
CA LEU A 395 18.65 22.65 30.83
C LEU A 395 19.03 24.02 30.29
N VAL A 396 18.95 25.06 31.14
CA VAL A 396 19.33 26.43 30.80
C VAL A 396 20.24 27.01 31.86
N THR A 397 21.22 27.80 31.44
CA THR A 397 22.07 28.60 32.33
C THR A 397 21.65 30.06 32.26
N VAL A 398 21.54 30.71 33.40
CA VAL A 398 21.29 32.16 33.50
C VAL A 398 22.60 32.85 33.91
N ASP A 399 23.02 33.85 33.16
CA ASP A 399 24.20 34.66 33.49
C ASP A 399 23.86 35.84 34.43
N GLU A 400 24.87 36.62 34.82
CA GLU A 400 24.71 37.77 35.73
C GLU A 400 23.83 38.91 35.16
N HIS A 401 23.64 38.94 33.85
CA HIS A 401 22.82 39.92 33.14
C HIS A 401 21.40 39.39 32.84
N GLY A 402 21.09 38.16 33.28
CA GLY A 402 19.81 37.50 33.05
C GLY A 402 19.71 36.80 31.69
N TYR A 403 20.79 36.71 30.92
CA TYR A 403 20.78 36.01 29.64
C TYR A 403 20.69 34.50 29.86
N ARG A 404 19.75 33.87 29.15
CA ARG A 404 19.48 32.42 29.20
C ARG A 404 20.15 31.72 28.03
N GLY A 405 21.09 30.82 28.32
CA GLY A 405 21.81 29.99 27.34
C GLY A 405 21.50 28.50 27.50
N ASP A 406 21.70 27.71 26.44
CA ASP A 406 21.56 26.24 26.46
C ASP A 406 22.67 25.64 27.33
N ALA A 407 22.28 24.85 28.34
CA ALA A 407 23.24 24.17 29.22
C ALA A 407 23.95 23.00 28.54
N GLY A 408 23.53 22.57 27.34
CA GLY A 408 24.16 21.52 26.56
C GLY A 408 23.76 20.12 27.00
N VAL A 409 22.53 19.91 27.46
CA VAL A 409 22.03 18.55 27.72
C VAL A 409 21.57 17.94 26.39
N ARG A 410 22.17 16.81 26.01
CA ARG A 410 21.81 16.05 24.81
C ARG A 410 21.08 14.79 25.20
N PHE A 411 19.98 14.50 24.52
CA PHE A 411 19.09 13.38 24.79
C PHE A 411 19.28 12.30 23.71
N GLY A 412 19.26 11.03 24.09
CA GLY A 412 19.35 9.91 23.17
C GLY A 412 19.06 8.57 23.83
N VAL A 413 19.07 7.50 23.07
CA VAL A 413 18.91 6.12 23.57
C VAL A 413 20.28 5.46 23.54
N LEU A 414 20.74 4.92 24.68
CA LEU A 414 22.08 4.31 24.79
C LEU A 414 22.05 2.89 25.38
N ARG A 415 20.86 2.29 25.42
CA ARG A 415 20.61 0.96 25.99
C ARG A 415 19.46 0.28 25.26
N GLU A 416 19.51 -1.04 25.21
CA GLU A 416 18.50 -1.89 24.58
C GLU A 416 17.09 -1.77 25.18
N ASP A 417 16.95 -1.24 26.41
CA ASP A 417 15.65 -0.98 27.01
C ASP A 417 14.90 0.20 26.39
N GLY A 418 15.54 0.95 25.49
CA GLY A 418 14.93 2.08 24.80
C GLY A 418 14.76 3.33 25.67
N PHE A 419 15.14 3.30 26.94
CA PHE A 419 14.94 4.41 27.87
C PHE A 419 15.89 5.57 27.60
N CYS A 420 15.42 6.77 27.91
CA CYS A 420 16.17 7.99 27.65
C CYS A 420 17.46 8.04 28.47
N SER A 421 18.52 8.48 27.79
CA SER A 421 19.83 8.80 28.34
C SER A 421 20.14 10.26 28.07
N ILE A 422 20.92 10.88 28.97
CA ILE A 422 21.39 12.26 28.80
C ILE A 422 22.90 12.35 28.94
N LEU A 423 23.50 13.13 28.05
CA LEU A 423 24.91 13.53 28.10
C LEU A 423 24.99 15.04 28.29
N VAL A 424 25.78 15.49 29.27
CA VAL A 424 26.11 16.90 29.43
C VAL A 424 27.58 17.05 29.80
N ARG A 425 28.25 18.02 29.18
CA ARG A 425 29.62 18.41 29.52
C ARG A 425 29.81 19.89 29.26
N ASN A 426 29.85 20.66 30.35
CA ASN A 426 30.09 22.10 30.38
C ASN A 426 30.95 22.47 31.60
N ALA A 427 31.17 23.76 31.87
CA ALA A 427 32.02 24.22 32.98
C ALA A 427 31.51 23.84 34.39
N LYS A 428 30.21 23.54 34.55
CA LYS A 428 29.56 23.27 35.84
C LYS A 428 29.16 21.80 36.03
N THR A 429 28.79 21.11 34.95
CA THR A 429 28.25 19.74 34.96
C THR A 429 28.91 18.92 33.88
N ALA A 430 29.37 17.71 34.24
CA ALA A 430 29.93 16.75 33.31
C ALA A 430 29.52 15.33 33.70
N GLY A 431 28.88 14.58 32.81
CA GLY A 431 28.52 13.18 33.04
C GLY A 431 27.50 12.63 32.03
N LEU A 432 27.21 11.33 32.18
CA LEU A 432 26.14 10.61 31.50
C LEU A 432 25.17 10.05 32.55
N TRP A 433 23.87 10.10 32.26
CA TRP A 433 22.84 9.48 33.10
C TRP A 433 21.87 8.68 32.23
N HIS A 434 21.44 7.54 32.73
CA HIS A 434 20.37 6.74 32.14
C HIS A 434 19.15 6.76 33.03
N PHE A 435 17.96 6.87 32.45
CA PHE A 435 16.72 6.69 33.18
C PHE A 435 16.45 5.21 33.42
N ASP A 436 16.31 4.74 34.66
CA ASP A 436 16.18 3.29 34.97
C ASP A 436 14.72 2.78 35.01
N GLY A 437 13.77 3.60 34.57
CA GLY A 437 12.33 3.34 34.74
C GLY A 437 11.73 4.02 35.97
N GLU A 438 12.55 4.48 36.92
CA GLU A 438 12.10 5.23 38.11
C GLU A 438 12.84 6.55 38.31
N ARG A 439 14.16 6.59 38.06
CA ARG A 439 15.05 7.72 38.34
C ARG A 439 16.23 7.79 37.38
N TRP A 440 16.96 8.89 37.42
CA TRP A 440 18.22 9.06 36.67
C TRP A 440 19.40 8.49 37.44
N VAL A 441 20.11 7.56 36.84
CA VAL A 441 21.31 6.91 37.41
C VAL A 441 22.53 7.35 36.63
N ASN A 442 23.53 7.89 37.34
CA ASN A 442 24.79 8.30 36.73
C ASN A 442 25.59 7.07 36.28
N ASP A 443 26.08 7.09 35.04
CA ASP A 443 27.07 6.12 34.57
C ASP A 443 28.48 6.70 34.72
N ALA A 444 29.27 6.10 35.61
CA ALA A 444 30.64 6.52 35.90
C ALA A 444 31.58 6.39 34.67
N ARG A 445 31.19 5.61 33.66
CA ARG A 445 31.93 5.44 32.39
C ARG A 445 31.56 6.48 31.34
N GLY A 446 30.55 7.31 31.62
CA GLY A 446 29.89 8.16 30.62
C GLY A 446 30.76 9.15 29.85
N LEU A 447 31.95 9.47 30.36
CA LEU A 447 32.92 10.37 29.73
C LEU A 447 34.16 9.64 29.22
N ASN A 448 34.31 8.34 29.50
CA ASN A 448 35.45 7.55 29.06
C ASN A 448 35.53 7.58 27.53
N GLY A 449 36.71 7.91 27.00
CA GLY A 449 36.96 8.02 25.56
C GLY A 449 36.73 9.40 24.96
N LEU A 450 35.97 10.29 25.62
CA LEU A 450 35.67 11.65 25.12
C LEU A 450 36.79 12.69 25.38
N ASP A 451 37.96 12.24 25.81
CA ASP A 451 39.16 13.05 26.10
C ASP A 451 40.37 12.66 25.24
N ALA A 452 40.22 11.73 24.29
CA ALA A 452 41.35 11.10 23.59
C ALA A 452 42.21 12.10 22.78
N ASP A 453 41.60 13.11 22.15
CA ASP A 453 42.30 14.15 21.39
C ASP A 453 42.15 15.53 22.06
N ALA A 454 40.90 15.94 22.28
CA ALA A 454 40.51 17.13 23.05
C ALA A 454 39.20 16.83 23.79
N PRO A 455 38.94 17.46 24.94
CA PRO A 455 37.69 17.27 25.67
C PRO A 455 36.46 17.64 24.83
N VAL A 456 35.56 16.68 24.61
CA VAL A 456 34.29 16.93 23.92
C VAL A 456 33.31 17.62 24.88
N PHE A 457 33.15 18.93 24.73
CA PHE A 457 32.12 19.69 25.44
C PHE A 457 30.81 19.68 24.67
N THR A 458 29.66 19.55 25.35
CA THR A 458 28.34 19.69 24.74
C THR A 458 27.89 21.15 24.68
N SER A 459 28.38 21.99 25.60
CA SER A 459 28.28 23.44 25.56
C SER A 459 29.50 24.12 26.23
N SER A 460 29.81 25.35 25.82
CA SER A 460 30.77 26.21 26.53
C SER A 460 30.34 27.66 26.44
N ASP A 461 30.34 28.35 27.59
CA ASP A 461 29.89 29.74 27.76
C ASP A 461 28.45 29.98 27.27
N GLY A 462 27.59 28.97 27.41
CA GLY A 462 26.19 29.01 26.96
C GLY A 462 25.98 28.78 25.46
N PHE A 463 27.04 28.50 24.70
CA PHE A 463 26.98 28.18 23.28
C PHE A 463 27.02 26.67 23.04
N ASP A 464 26.17 26.19 22.12
CA ASP A 464 26.19 24.81 21.62
C ASP A 464 27.55 24.52 20.95
N ARG A 465 28.10 23.33 21.20
CA ARG A 465 29.37 22.86 20.63
C ARG A 465 29.17 21.78 19.56
N GLY A 466 27.94 21.61 19.06
CA GLY A 466 27.65 20.76 17.91
C GLY A 466 27.72 19.27 18.22
N VAL A 467 27.35 18.89 19.45
CA VAL A 467 27.23 17.48 19.86
C VAL A 467 25.79 17.02 19.65
N ARG A 468 25.59 15.88 18.99
CA ARG A 468 24.28 15.24 18.78
C ARG A 468 24.37 13.75 19.07
N LEU A 469 23.28 13.17 19.57
CA LEU A 469 23.11 11.71 19.69
C LEU A 469 22.19 11.27 18.56
N ARG A 470 22.65 10.31 17.75
CA ARG A 470 21.89 9.75 16.62
C ARG A 470 22.28 8.30 16.42
N ASP A 471 21.29 7.45 16.23
CA ASP A 471 21.47 6.08 15.80
C ASP A 471 21.80 6.09 14.30
N LEU A 472 23.03 5.70 13.97
CA LEU A 472 23.57 5.75 12.61
C LEU A 472 23.48 4.42 11.88
N ASP A 473 23.37 3.28 12.57
CA ASP A 473 23.33 1.94 11.98
C ASP A 473 22.03 1.17 12.30
N ALA A 474 21.01 1.89 12.76
CA ALA A 474 19.66 1.41 13.06
C ALA A 474 19.63 0.26 14.07
N ASP A 475 20.61 0.21 15.00
CA ASP A 475 20.69 -0.81 16.05
C ASP A 475 19.87 -0.45 17.32
N GLY A 476 19.23 0.72 17.32
CA GLY A 476 18.46 1.29 18.43
C GLY A 476 19.30 2.06 19.45
N ILE A 477 20.62 2.16 19.26
CA ILE A 477 21.57 2.82 20.16
C ILE A 477 22.23 3.99 19.44
N CYS A 478 22.19 5.16 20.06
CA CYS A 478 22.78 6.35 19.46
C CYS A 478 24.32 6.36 19.50
N GLU A 479 24.92 6.69 18.37
CA GLU A 479 26.26 7.27 18.28
C GLU A 479 26.27 8.73 18.74
N LEU A 480 27.45 9.19 19.14
CA LEU A 480 27.73 10.59 19.41
C LEU A 480 28.45 11.22 18.22
N ILE A 481 27.85 12.28 17.67
CA ILE A 481 28.40 13.06 16.56
C ILE A 481 28.86 14.41 17.12
N VAL A 482 30.09 14.81 16.77
CA VAL A 482 30.65 16.14 17.01
C VAL A 482 30.88 16.82 15.67
N GLY A 483 30.36 18.04 15.52
CA GLY A 483 30.51 18.83 14.30
C GLY A 483 30.47 20.33 14.55
N ASN A 484 31.62 20.97 14.61
CA ASN A 484 31.75 22.41 14.86
C ASN A 484 32.97 22.99 14.13
N HIS A 485 33.25 24.29 14.36
CA HIS A 485 34.38 24.97 13.71
C HIS A 485 35.78 24.46 14.10
N ASP A 486 35.92 23.75 15.22
CA ASP A 486 37.19 23.18 15.70
C ASP A 486 37.47 21.81 15.06
N GLY A 487 36.44 21.10 14.60
CA GLY A 487 36.56 19.82 13.91
C GLY A 487 35.30 18.95 13.96
N SER A 488 35.44 17.71 13.47
CA SER A 488 34.39 16.68 13.51
C SER A 488 34.92 15.33 14.01
N ALA A 489 34.05 14.59 14.68
CA ALA A 489 34.33 13.23 15.16
C ALA A 489 33.04 12.47 15.42
N VAL A 490 33.06 11.14 15.28
CA VAL A 490 31.94 10.25 15.66
C VAL A 490 32.44 9.21 16.67
N PHE A 491 31.59 8.87 17.63
CA PHE A 491 31.88 7.90 18.67
C PHE A 491 30.75 6.90 18.83
N ARG A 492 31.09 5.62 18.97
CA ARG A 492 30.15 4.55 19.30
C ARG A 492 30.13 4.30 20.80
N TRP A 493 28.94 4.12 21.36
CA TRP A 493 28.78 3.72 22.76
C TRP A 493 28.93 2.20 22.90
N LEU A 494 29.90 1.75 23.71
CA LEU A 494 30.09 0.33 24.00
C LEU A 494 30.02 0.09 25.52
N ALA A 495 28.84 -0.31 26.00
CA ALA A 495 28.59 -0.55 27.41
C ALA A 495 29.60 -1.56 28.02
N ASP A 496 29.87 -2.67 27.32
CA ASP A 496 30.79 -3.71 27.81
C ASP A 496 32.27 -3.34 27.71
N ALA A 497 32.63 -2.46 26.76
CA ALA A 497 34.02 -2.05 26.53
C ALA A 497 34.44 -0.82 27.35
N GLY A 498 33.54 -0.27 28.18
CA GLY A 498 33.88 0.74 29.18
C GLY A 498 33.69 2.20 28.76
N GLY A 499 32.90 2.49 27.72
CA GLY A 499 32.51 3.87 27.35
C GLY A 499 32.45 4.15 25.84
N TRP A 500 32.84 5.37 25.46
CA TRP A 500 32.82 5.83 24.08
C TRP A 500 34.08 5.43 23.32
N ASN A 501 33.91 4.88 22.12
CA ASN A 501 35.00 4.58 21.21
C ASN A 501 34.93 5.46 19.97
N ARG A 502 36.01 6.17 19.66
CA ARG A 502 36.10 7.01 18.46
C ARG A 502 36.11 6.12 17.21
N LEU A 503 35.23 6.44 16.26
CA LEU A 503 35.16 5.80 14.95
C LEU A 503 36.18 6.41 13.98
N PRO A 504 36.58 5.68 12.91
CA PRO A 504 37.62 6.15 11.98
C PRO A 504 37.16 7.27 11.04
N PHE A 505 35.92 7.75 11.18
CA PHE A 505 35.33 8.80 10.34
C PHE A 505 34.73 9.94 11.18
N GLY A 506 34.48 11.07 10.52
CA GLY A 506 33.81 12.25 11.06
C GLY A 506 32.75 12.75 10.08
N LEU A 507 32.23 13.95 10.33
CA LEU A 507 31.43 14.65 9.32
C LEU A 507 32.30 14.98 8.08
N PRO A 508 31.71 15.04 6.88
CA PRO A 508 32.39 15.45 5.65
C PRO A 508 33.12 16.78 5.82
N ALA A 509 34.27 16.93 5.14
CA ALA A 509 35.12 18.11 5.25
C ALA A 509 34.35 19.41 5.02
N ASP A 510 34.67 20.44 5.83
CA ASP A 510 34.07 21.78 5.85
C ASP A 510 32.53 21.80 6.11
N THR A 511 31.93 20.70 6.58
CA THR A 511 30.57 20.69 7.12
C THR A 511 30.62 20.79 8.64
N ALA A 512 29.58 21.37 9.24
CA ALA A 512 29.46 21.49 10.68
C ALA A 512 27.98 21.50 11.07
N ILE A 513 27.67 21.07 12.29
CA ILE A 513 26.33 21.18 12.87
C ILE A 513 26.11 22.62 13.36
N VAL A 514 27.13 23.20 14.00
CA VAL A 514 27.12 24.59 14.45
C VAL A 514 28.31 25.42 13.97
N ASP A 515 28.11 26.73 13.85
CA ASP A 515 29.17 27.68 13.55
C ASP A 515 30.03 28.03 14.79
N SER A 516 31.01 28.93 14.65
CA SER A 516 31.89 29.33 15.75
C SER A 516 31.19 30.08 16.90
N LEU A 517 29.94 30.51 16.69
CA LEU A 517 29.08 31.13 17.69
C LEU A 517 28.03 30.16 18.24
N GLY A 518 28.11 28.87 17.90
CA GLY A 518 27.14 27.86 18.33
C GLY A 518 25.77 27.98 17.66
N ARG A 519 25.65 28.69 16.54
CA ARG A 519 24.40 28.82 15.74
C ARG A 519 24.33 27.72 14.67
N ASP A 520 23.16 27.53 14.06
CA ASP A 520 22.98 26.60 12.92
C ASP A 520 24.06 26.82 11.85
N ALA A 521 24.76 25.78 11.42
CA ALA A 521 25.67 25.85 10.28
C ALA A 521 25.05 25.38 8.96
N GLY A 522 23.81 24.86 8.99
CA GLY A 522 23.05 24.45 7.81
C GLY A 522 23.15 22.96 7.48
N LEU A 523 23.48 22.11 8.46
CA LEU A 523 23.50 20.65 8.33
C LEU A 523 22.18 20.04 8.79
N ARG A 524 21.68 19.05 8.05
CA ARG A 524 20.54 18.21 8.42
C ARG A 524 20.91 16.75 8.22
N LEU A 525 20.51 15.92 9.17
CA LEU A 525 20.60 14.47 9.07
C LEU A 525 19.24 13.97 8.61
N VAL A 526 19.19 13.41 7.40
CA VAL A 526 17.96 13.03 6.70
C VAL A 526 18.29 11.82 5.87
N ASP A 527 17.52 10.75 5.99
CA ASP A 527 17.60 9.60 5.09
C ASP A 527 17.07 10.02 3.70
N VAL A 528 17.97 10.33 2.76
CA VAL A 528 17.58 10.84 1.43
C VAL A 528 17.48 9.72 0.39
N ASP A 529 18.14 8.58 0.56
CA ASP A 529 17.99 7.43 -0.34
C ASP A 529 17.05 6.33 0.20
N VAL A 530 16.39 6.61 1.32
CA VAL A 530 15.34 5.80 1.95
C VAL A 530 15.88 4.44 2.39
N ASP A 531 17.13 4.41 2.86
CA ASP A 531 17.86 3.21 3.26
C ASP A 531 17.89 2.98 4.79
N THR A 532 17.10 3.76 5.55
CA THR A 532 17.01 3.81 7.02
C THR A 532 18.20 4.45 7.74
N HIS A 533 19.27 4.82 7.02
CA HIS A 533 20.45 5.45 7.59
C HIS A 533 20.42 6.97 7.34
N PRO A 534 20.82 7.81 8.31
CA PRO A 534 20.75 9.25 8.15
C PRO A 534 21.90 9.79 7.27
N ASP A 535 21.55 10.32 6.10
CA ASP A 535 22.49 11.05 5.24
C ASP A 535 22.66 12.51 5.68
N ILE A 536 23.69 13.17 5.14
CA ILE A 536 23.94 14.59 5.40
C ILE A 536 23.47 15.43 4.22
N VAL A 537 22.54 16.35 4.49
CA VAL A 537 22.24 17.49 3.62
C VAL A 537 22.81 18.75 4.25
N PHE A 538 23.75 19.41 3.56
CA PHE A 538 24.40 20.64 4.01
C PHE A 538 24.18 21.77 3.01
N SER A 539 23.76 22.95 3.46
CA SER A 539 23.66 24.11 2.59
C SER A 539 23.73 25.43 3.35
N ASN A 540 24.73 26.25 3.06
CA ASN A 540 24.90 27.57 3.66
C ASN A 540 25.24 28.67 2.63
N GLY A 541 25.53 29.88 3.15
CA GLY A 541 25.92 31.06 2.37
C GLY A 541 27.16 30.92 1.47
N GLN A 542 27.93 29.85 1.60
CA GLN A 542 29.18 29.64 0.86
C GLN A 542 29.16 28.39 -0.02
N ARG A 543 28.50 27.31 0.43
CA ARG A 543 28.58 26.00 -0.23
C ARG A 543 27.37 25.13 0.11
N TYR A 544 27.26 24.01 -0.60
CA TYR A 544 26.25 22.99 -0.35
C TYR A 544 26.83 21.60 -0.64
N GLY A 545 26.19 20.56 -0.09
CA GLY A 545 26.44 19.18 -0.48
C GLY A 545 25.49 18.18 0.17
N VAL A 546 25.48 16.98 -0.41
CA VAL A 546 24.71 15.81 0.01
C VAL A 546 25.70 14.67 0.10
N TYR A 547 25.78 14.03 1.25
CA TYR A 547 26.76 12.98 1.54
C TYR A 547 26.05 11.76 2.11
N ARG A 548 26.19 10.64 1.42
CA ARG A 548 25.50 9.40 1.77
C ARG A 548 26.24 8.66 2.89
N PHE A 549 25.51 8.17 3.89
CA PHE A 549 26.07 7.27 4.90
C PHE A 549 26.32 5.89 4.29
N VAL A 550 27.54 5.37 4.37
CA VAL A 550 27.90 4.11 3.69
C VAL A 550 27.99 2.93 4.66
N SER A 551 28.62 3.13 5.82
CA SER A 551 28.79 2.11 6.85
C SER A 551 29.43 2.68 8.10
N MET A 552 29.42 1.93 9.20
CA MET A 552 30.19 2.24 10.41
C MET A 552 31.72 2.13 10.25
N ALA A 553 32.22 1.70 9.09
CA ALA A 553 33.66 1.70 8.80
C ALA A 553 34.12 2.99 8.09
N THR A 554 33.23 3.60 7.29
CA THR A 554 33.59 4.71 6.39
C THR A 554 32.73 5.96 6.56
N GLY A 555 31.59 5.87 7.24
CA GLY A 555 30.66 6.96 7.46
C GLY A 555 30.13 7.58 6.18
N TRP A 556 29.97 8.91 6.19
CA TRP A 556 29.55 9.72 5.04
C TRP A 556 30.66 9.93 4.00
N SER A 557 31.26 8.82 3.55
CA SER A 557 32.42 8.82 2.64
C SER A 557 32.06 9.11 1.18
N GLN A 558 30.79 9.00 0.80
CA GLN A 558 30.33 9.19 -0.57
C GLN A 558 29.65 10.54 -0.74
N THR A 559 30.18 11.36 -1.64
CA THR A 559 29.61 12.65 -2.01
C THR A 559 28.67 12.46 -3.20
N MET A 560 27.38 12.75 -3.01
CA MET A 560 26.37 12.64 -4.07
C MET A 560 26.29 13.93 -4.90
N LEU A 561 26.28 15.06 -4.18
CA LEU A 561 26.24 16.40 -4.74
C LEU A 561 27.09 17.32 -3.87
N ALA A 562 27.90 18.20 -4.46
CA ALA A 562 28.59 19.25 -3.72
C ALA A 562 28.95 20.41 -4.65
N GLY A 563 28.94 21.62 -4.12
CA GLY A 563 29.26 22.81 -4.90
C GLY A 563 29.38 24.07 -4.05
N ARG A 564 29.55 25.21 -4.72
CA ARG A 564 29.69 26.53 -4.11
C ARG A 564 28.46 27.39 -4.39
N ARG A 565 28.23 28.37 -3.52
CA ARG A 565 27.14 29.32 -3.71
C ARG A 565 27.34 30.09 -5.01
N GLY A 566 26.36 30.03 -5.90
CA GLY A 566 26.41 30.63 -7.25
C GLY A 566 26.45 29.61 -8.39
N ASP A 567 26.71 28.33 -8.10
CA ASP A 567 26.65 27.25 -9.08
C ASP A 567 25.20 27.05 -9.59
N GLU A 568 25.06 26.63 -10.86
CA GLU A 568 23.75 26.31 -11.45
C GLU A 568 23.15 25.09 -10.73
N GLY A 569 21.87 25.18 -10.34
CA GLY A 569 21.18 24.11 -9.63
C GLY A 569 21.56 23.95 -8.15
N ALA A 570 22.33 24.87 -7.56
CA ALA A 570 22.72 24.82 -6.16
C ALA A 570 21.53 24.59 -5.21
N ILE A 571 21.72 23.72 -4.20
CA ILE A 571 20.71 23.50 -3.15
C ILE A 571 20.44 24.83 -2.46
N PRO A 572 19.18 25.27 -2.29
CA PRO A 572 18.93 26.56 -1.65
C PRO A 572 19.47 26.58 -0.22
N GLU A 573 19.85 27.76 0.25
CA GLU A 573 20.50 27.91 1.56
C GLU A 573 19.59 27.41 2.67
N ILE A 574 20.09 26.56 3.57
CA ILE A 574 19.42 26.23 4.84
C ILE A 574 19.76 27.32 5.86
N VAL A 575 20.99 27.82 5.83
CA VAL A 575 21.47 28.96 6.63
C VAL A 575 22.08 30.02 5.71
N ARG A 576 21.70 31.28 5.90
CA ARG A 576 22.20 32.40 5.10
C ARG A 576 23.61 32.81 5.51
N ALA A 577 24.27 33.60 4.66
CA ALA A 577 25.62 34.10 4.93
C ALA A 577 25.75 34.97 6.20
N ASP A 578 24.67 35.57 6.70
CA ASP A 578 24.63 36.32 7.97
C ASP A 578 24.41 35.42 9.21
N GLY A 579 24.20 34.11 8.99
CA GLY A 579 23.94 33.11 10.01
C GLY A 579 22.47 33.00 10.44
N THR A 580 21.54 33.66 9.73
CA THR A 580 20.10 33.46 9.95
C THR A 580 19.64 32.14 9.32
N ASN A 581 18.69 31.47 9.98
CA ASN A 581 18.07 30.27 9.45
C ASN A 581 17.12 30.63 8.30
N ASN A 582 17.22 29.92 7.19
CA ASN A 582 16.46 30.20 5.98
C ASN A 582 15.17 29.36 5.84
N GLY A 583 14.97 28.39 6.74
CA GLY A 583 13.81 27.51 6.82
C GLY A 583 13.82 26.40 5.77
N ALA A 584 14.22 25.20 6.17
CA ALA A 584 14.12 23.98 5.37
C ALA A 584 13.53 22.86 6.23
N TRP A 585 12.66 22.06 5.63
CA TRP A 585 12.13 20.83 6.24
C TRP A 585 12.09 19.70 5.21
N PHE A 586 11.96 18.49 5.72
CA PHE A 586 12.03 17.26 4.96
C PHE A 586 10.78 16.47 5.29
N SER A 587 9.97 16.20 4.26
CA SER A 587 8.71 15.47 4.38
C SER A 587 8.26 15.03 2.99
N PHE A 588 7.50 13.95 2.90
CA PHE A 588 7.00 13.41 1.63
C PHE A 588 8.11 13.23 0.57
N ASN A 589 9.28 12.71 0.95
CA ASN A 589 10.46 12.48 0.09
C ASN A 589 11.02 13.73 -0.63
N HIS A 590 10.77 14.91 -0.05
CA HIS A 590 11.26 16.17 -0.59
C HIS A 590 11.92 17.01 0.50
N MET A 591 12.93 17.76 0.08
CA MET A 591 13.37 18.97 0.77
C MET A 591 12.50 20.13 0.31
N TRP A 592 11.90 20.84 1.27
CA TRP A 592 11.03 21.98 1.02
C TRP A 592 11.62 23.26 1.58
N ILE A 593 11.54 24.33 0.81
CA ILE A 593 11.92 25.68 1.21
C ILE A 593 10.84 26.66 0.80
N GLN A 594 10.46 27.52 1.74
CA GLN A 594 9.54 28.62 1.51
C GLN A 594 9.99 29.86 2.27
N ASN A 595 10.26 30.95 1.57
CA ASN A 595 10.72 32.21 2.16
C ASN A 595 10.62 33.35 1.13
N GLU A 596 11.23 34.50 1.38
CA GLU A 596 11.24 35.66 0.48
C GLU A 596 11.96 35.45 -0.87
N ASP A 597 12.77 34.39 -0.98
CA ASP A 597 13.43 34.00 -2.21
C ASP A 597 12.56 33.09 -3.09
N THR A 598 11.53 32.48 -2.52
CA THR A 598 10.53 31.70 -3.26
C THR A 598 9.23 32.50 -3.48
N GLY A 599 8.89 33.40 -2.55
CA GLY A 599 7.66 34.19 -2.51
C GLY A 599 7.39 35.00 -3.79
N GLY A 600 6.42 34.55 -4.58
CA GLY A 600 5.99 35.20 -5.83
C GLY A 600 6.94 35.01 -7.01
N LYS A 601 8.05 34.29 -6.79
CA LYS A 601 9.10 34.01 -7.79
C LYS A 601 9.00 32.59 -8.35
N LEU A 602 8.54 31.64 -7.54
CA LEU A 602 8.34 30.23 -7.91
C LEU A 602 6.85 29.85 -7.91
N PRO A 603 6.44 28.85 -8.71
CA PRO A 603 5.09 28.26 -8.62
C PRO A 603 4.76 27.84 -7.18
N HIS A 604 3.55 28.13 -6.72
CA HIS A 604 3.08 27.81 -5.37
C HIS A 604 3.95 28.37 -4.22
N HIS A 605 4.83 29.33 -4.48
CA HIS A 605 5.71 29.99 -3.50
C HIS A 605 6.74 29.08 -2.81
N ILE A 606 7.03 27.90 -3.36
CA ILE A 606 7.87 26.88 -2.71
C ILE A 606 8.96 26.41 -3.68
N ASP A 607 10.19 26.21 -3.18
CA ASP A 607 11.19 25.36 -3.84
C ASP A 607 11.09 23.97 -3.21
N SER A 608 10.91 22.96 -4.05
CA SER A 608 10.80 21.57 -3.62
C SER A 608 11.78 20.73 -4.42
N ARG A 609 12.71 20.08 -3.74
CA ARG A 609 13.66 19.16 -4.35
C ARG A 609 13.29 17.77 -3.90
N HIS A 610 12.95 16.90 -4.86
CA HIS A 610 12.81 15.49 -4.54
C HIS A 610 14.18 15.00 -4.03
N PHE A 611 14.21 14.06 -3.10
CA PHE A 611 15.49 13.55 -2.59
C PHE A 611 16.43 13.04 -3.69
N THR A 612 15.87 12.69 -4.82
CA THR A 612 16.58 12.09 -5.95
C THR A 612 17.26 13.14 -6.80
N ASP A 613 16.71 14.35 -6.81
CA ASP A 613 17.41 15.52 -7.35
C ASP A 613 18.64 15.84 -6.49
N LEU A 614 18.59 15.53 -5.19
CA LEU A 614 19.70 15.72 -4.25
C LEU A 614 20.79 14.62 -4.40
N LEU A 615 20.41 13.40 -4.81
CA LEU A 615 21.31 12.25 -4.95
C LEU A 615 22.16 12.22 -6.26
N GLY A 616 21.87 13.03 -7.27
CA GLY A 616 22.76 13.17 -8.44
C GLY A 616 22.77 11.97 -9.41
N THR A 617 23.94 11.52 -9.91
CA THR A 617 24.09 10.49 -10.99
C THR A 617 24.58 9.10 -10.55
N ASP A 618 25.08 8.93 -9.32
CA ASP A 618 25.30 7.60 -8.71
C ASP A 618 23.99 7.16 -8.04
N ARG A 619 23.07 6.62 -8.84
CA ARG A 619 21.63 6.62 -8.53
C ARG A 619 21.06 5.28 -8.03
N ASP A 620 21.87 4.23 -7.92
CA ASP A 620 21.35 2.87 -7.76
C ASP A 620 21.70 2.33 -6.35
N PRO A 621 20.73 2.29 -5.41
CA PRO A 621 20.95 1.83 -4.04
C PRO A 621 21.35 0.34 -3.95
N PRO A 622 22.10 -0.06 -2.91
CA PRO A 622 22.44 -1.47 -2.68
C PRO A 622 21.20 -2.32 -2.40
N ALA A 623 21.37 -3.64 -2.45
CA ALA A 623 20.35 -4.60 -2.01
C ALA A 623 20.01 -4.36 -0.53
N ARG A 624 18.72 -4.29 -0.22
CA ARG A 624 18.18 -4.20 1.14
C ARG A 624 18.13 -5.57 1.82
N THR A 625 18.14 -5.59 3.14
CA THR A 625 17.78 -6.77 3.94
C THR A 625 16.29 -7.12 3.75
N PRO A 626 15.84 -8.34 4.11
CA PRO A 626 14.43 -8.69 4.04
C PRO A 626 13.52 -7.75 4.85
N ASP A 627 13.96 -7.30 6.03
CA ASP A 627 13.18 -6.40 6.88
C ASP A 627 13.12 -4.97 6.31
N GLU A 628 14.23 -4.43 5.82
CA GLU A 628 14.28 -3.13 5.14
C GLU A 628 13.43 -3.11 3.86
N SER A 629 13.41 -4.22 3.12
CA SER A 629 12.57 -4.39 1.94
C SER A 629 11.10 -4.49 2.32
N LEU A 630 10.76 -5.24 3.38
CA LEU A 630 9.40 -5.33 3.90
C LEU A 630 8.85 -3.94 4.32
N GLN A 631 9.68 -3.13 4.98
CA GLN A 631 9.32 -1.77 5.40
C GLN A 631 9.12 -0.78 4.23
N SER A 632 9.60 -1.13 3.04
CA SER A 632 9.53 -0.27 1.86
C SER A 632 8.24 -0.43 1.03
N PHE A 633 7.41 -1.42 1.35
CA PHE A 633 6.16 -1.68 0.63
C PHE A 633 5.07 -0.65 0.96
N GLU A 634 4.44 -0.14 -0.09
CA GLU A 634 3.18 0.58 -0.06
C GLU A 634 2.07 -0.33 -0.59
N VAL A 635 1.29 -0.91 0.33
CA VAL A 635 0.11 -1.73 -0.02
C VAL A 635 -1.17 -0.91 0.06
N LEU A 636 -2.22 -1.34 -0.64
CA LEU A 636 -3.55 -0.73 -0.59
C LEU A 636 -3.97 -0.57 0.89
N PRO A 637 -4.48 0.60 1.31
CA PRO A 637 -4.82 0.87 2.69
C PRO A 637 -5.88 -0.14 3.14
N GLY A 638 -5.66 -0.70 4.33
CA GLY A 638 -6.48 -1.80 4.80
C GLY A 638 -5.88 -3.18 4.66
N PHE A 639 -4.75 -3.29 3.96
CA PHE A 639 -3.95 -4.50 3.87
C PHE A 639 -2.62 -4.33 4.60
N GLN A 640 -1.99 -5.46 4.91
CA GLN A 640 -0.61 -5.53 5.39
C GLN A 640 0.15 -6.58 4.59
N VAL A 641 1.46 -6.38 4.50
CA VAL A 641 2.41 -7.33 3.91
C VAL A 641 3.15 -8.03 5.04
N GLU A 642 3.34 -9.33 4.90
CA GLU A 642 4.15 -10.13 5.82
C GLU A 642 5.20 -10.91 5.03
N LEU A 643 6.44 -10.91 5.51
CA LEU A 643 7.50 -11.77 5.00
C LEU A 643 7.26 -13.22 5.49
N VAL A 644 7.20 -14.15 4.55
CA VAL A 644 6.94 -15.57 4.82
C VAL A 644 8.22 -16.41 4.79
N ALA A 645 9.06 -16.17 3.78
CA ALA A 645 10.35 -16.82 3.62
C ALA A 645 11.29 -15.86 2.89
N ALA A 646 12.57 -15.90 3.24
CA ALA A 646 13.63 -15.12 2.61
C ALA A 646 14.90 -15.97 2.50
N GLU A 647 15.94 -15.42 1.87
CA GLU A 647 17.25 -16.03 1.83
C GLU A 647 17.76 -16.44 3.24
N PRO A 648 18.39 -17.62 3.41
CA PRO A 648 18.76 -18.61 2.39
C PRO A 648 17.70 -19.70 2.13
N LEU A 649 16.48 -19.57 2.66
CA LEU A 649 15.44 -20.60 2.53
C LEU A 649 14.92 -20.73 1.09
N VAL A 650 14.96 -19.63 0.34
CA VAL A 650 14.53 -19.54 -1.04
C VAL A 650 15.41 -18.55 -1.82
N MET A 651 15.62 -18.81 -3.11
CA MET A 651 16.41 -18.00 -4.05
C MET A 651 15.73 -18.02 -5.42
N ASP A 652 15.63 -16.88 -6.10
CA ASP A 652 15.01 -16.77 -7.43
C ASP A 652 13.66 -17.52 -7.59
N PRO A 653 12.70 -17.40 -6.66
CA PRO A 653 11.44 -18.12 -6.78
C PRO A 653 10.66 -17.62 -8.00
N VAL A 654 10.08 -18.53 -8.81
CA VAL A 654 9.30 -18.17 -10.02
C VAL A 654 7.98 -18.91 -10.20
N ASP A 655 7.68 -19.92 -9.39
CA ASP A 655 6.36 -20.54 -9.29
C ASP A 655 6.26 -21.29 -7.96
N ILE A 656 5.05 -21.45 -7.44
CA ILE A 656 4.77 -22.19 -6.20
C ILE A 656 3.55 -23.10 -6.34
N ALA A 657 3.53 -24.18 -5.55
CA ALA A 657 2.34 -25.00 -5.35
C ALA A 657 2.28 -25.55 -3.92
N TRP A 658 1.09 -25.60 -3.33
CA TRP A 658 0.89 -26.26 -2.03
C TRP A 658 0.40 -27.70 -2.18
N GLY A 659 1.02 -28.60 -1.42
CA GLY A 659 0.61 -29.99 -1.30
C GLY A 659 -0.60 -30.17 -0.37
N PRO A 660 -1.30 -31.32 -0.46
CA PRO A 660 -2.39 -31.65 0.45
C PRO A 660 -1.92 -31.80 1.91
N ASP A 661 -0.61 -31.93 2.13
CA ASP A 661 0.05 -31.97 3.44
C ASP A 661 0.42 -30.58 4.00
N GLY A 662 0.08 -29.51 3.28
CA GLY A 662 0.35 -28.13 3.66
C GLY A 662 1.75 -27.63 3.32
N LYS A 663 2.64 -28.47 2.77
CA LYS A 663 3.98 -28.04 2.35
C LYS A 663 3.93 -27.22 1.08
N MET A 664 4.87 -26.27 0.95
CA MET A 664 4.98 -25.41 -0.22
C MET A 664 6.15 -25.88 -1.10
N TRP A 665 5.87 -26.13 -2.37
CA TRP A 665 6.84 -26.47 -3.40
C TRP A 665 7.19 -25.21 -4.16
N VAL A 666 8.48 -24.91 -4.28
CA VAL A 666 8.98 -23.68 -4.91
C VAL A 666 9.90 -24.03 -6.08
N VAL A 667 9.69 -23.38 -7.22
CA VAL A 667 10.62 -23.40 -8.35
C VAL A 667 11.64 -22.29 -8.17
N GLU A 668 12.92 -22.63 -8.15
CA GLU A 668 14.01 -21.64 -8.17
C GLU A 668 14.62 -21.56 -9.57
N TYR A 669 14.53 -20.39 -10.21
CA TYR A 669 15.12 -20.12 -11.53
C TYR A 669 16.59 -19.68 -11.42
N ALA A 670 17.37 -20.41 -10.63
CA ALA A 670 18.73 -20.00 -10.26
C ALA A 670 19.71 -19.91 -11.43
N ASP A 671 19.44 -20.54 -12.58
CA ASP A 671 20.24 -20.43 -13.79
C ASP A 671 19.86 -19.24 -14.70
N TYR A 672 18.95 -18.37 -14.30
CA TYR A 672 18.66 -17.14 -15.04
C TYR A 672 19.81 -16.10 -14.93
N PRO A 673 20.18 -15.37 -16.01
CA PRO A 673 19.66 -15.48 -17.39
C PRO A 673 20.49 -16.38 -18.32
N LEU A 674 21.69 -16.82 -17.92
CA LEU A 674 22.63 -17.50 -18.84
C LEU A 674 23.35 -18.70 -18.20
N GLY A 675 22.81 -19.31 -17.15
CA GLY A 675 23.46 -20.37 -16.39
C GLY A 675 24.32 -19.86 -15.24
N LEU A 676 24.76 -20.78 -14.37
CA LEU A 676 25.61 -20.49 -13.21
C LEU A 676 26.93 -19.81 -13.59
N ASP A 677 27.46 -20.14 -14.78
CA ASP A 677 28.72 -19.63 -15.31
C ASP A 677 28.54 -18.57 -16.42
N ASN A 678 27.30 -18.09 -16.61
CA ASN A 678 26.88 -17.26 -17.74
C ASN A 678 27.15 -17.91 -19.12
N LYS A 679 27.30 -19.24 -19.17
CA LYS A 679 27.53 -20.02 -20.40
C LYS A 679 26.66 -21.29 -20.48
N GLY A 680 25.60 -21.35 -19.67
CA GLY A 680 24.54 -22.35 -19.76
C GLY A 680 24.67 -23.54 -18.82
N ILE A 681 25.53 -23.51 -17.80
CA ILE A 681 25.51 -24.54 -16.76
C ILE A 681 24.19 -24.43 -15.96
N PRO A 682 23.36 -25.49 -15.91
CA PRO A 682 22.09 -25.44 -15.20
C PRO A 682 22.30 -25.52 -13.69
N CYS A 683 21.49 -24.78 -12.95
CA CYS A 683 21.45 -24.80 -11.49
C CYS A 683 20.06 -24.49 -10.92
N GLY A 684 19.01 -24.47 -11.76
CA GLY A 684 17.64 -24.39 -11.28
C GLY A 684 17.27 -25.63 -10.45
N ARG A 685 16.27 -25.49 -9.59
CA ARG A 685 15.88 -26.56 -8.65
C ARG A 685 14.44 -26.44 -8.18
N ILE A 686 13.96 -27.52 -7.57
CA ILE A 686 12.71 -27.53 -6.80
C ILE A 686 13.06 -27.61 -5.32
N ARG A 687 12.44 -26.76 -4.51
CA ARG A 687 12.50 -26.82 -3.05
C ARG A 687 11.16 -27.18 -2.44
N CYS A 688 11.21 -27.80 -1.27
CA CYS A 688 10.06 -28.03 -0.42
C CYS A 688 10.26 -27.25 0.87
N LEU A 689 9.36 -26.31 1.14
CA LEU A 689 9.36 -25.49 2.34
C LEU A 689 8.30 -26.03 3.32
N GLU A 690 8.64 -26.02 4.61
CA GLU A 690 7.75 -26.43 5.70
C GLU A 690 7.57 -25.32 6.74
N ASP A 691 6.31 -25.04 7.06
CA ASP A 691 5.86 -24.30 8.23
C ASP A 691 5.74 -25.29 9.40
N ALA A 692 6.65 -25.18 10.37
CA ALA A 692 6.79 -26.19 11.42
C ALA A 692 5.81 -26.01 12.59
N ASP A 693 5.30 -24.79 12.81
CA ASP A 693 4.44 -24.47 13.96
C ASP A 693 3.03 -24.00 13.59
N GLY A 694 2.75 -23.84 12.30
CA GLY A 694 1.44 -23.50 11.75
C GLY A 694 1.12 -22.02 11.83
N ASP A 695 2.11 -21.14 12.04
CA ASP A 695 1.92 -19.68 12.04
C ASP A 695 1.94 -19.07 10.61
N GLY A 696 2.26 -19.90 9.62
CA GLY A 696 2.33 -19.59 8.20
C GLY A 696 3.59 -18.86 7.76
N ARG A 697 4.61 -18.78 8.62
CA ARG A 697 6.01 -18.58 8.25
C ARG A 697 6.64 -19.94 8.01
N TYR A 698 7.63 -19.96 7.12
CA TYR A 698 8.27 -21.22 6.72
C TYR A 698 9.70 -21.20 7.25
N GLU A 699 10.04 -22.08 8.20
CA GLU A 699 11.34 -22.10 8.86
C GLU A 699 12.32 -23.09 8.23
N ARG A 700 11.80 -24.04 7.41
CA ARG A 700 12.60 -25.12 6.83
C ARG A 700 12.48 -25.15 5.33
N SER A 701 13.61 -25.46 4.68
CA SER A 701 13.74 -25.58 3.24
C SER A 701 14.62 -26.77 2.89
N THR A 702 14.09 -27.67 2.07
CA THR A 702 14.78 -28.87 1.58
C THR A 702 14.90 -28.78 0.06
N VAL A 703 16.09 -28.99 -0.49
CA VAL A 703 16.25 -29.14 -1.94
C VAL A 703 15.74 -30.52 -2.34
N PHE A 704 14.64 -30.55 -3.10
CA PHE A 704 13.99 -31.78 -3.52
C PHE A 704 14.60 -32.36 -4.80
N LEU A 705 14.90 -31.50 -5.78
CA LEU A 705 15.47 -31.93 -7.06
C LEU A 705 16.37 -30.86 -7.67
N GLU A 706 17.63 -31.21 -7.94
CA GLU A 706 18.61 -30.38 -8.65
C GLU A 706 19.69 -31.24 -9.35
N PRO A 707 20.41 -30.72 -10.37
CA PRO A 707 20.12 -29.50 -11.13
C PRO A 707 19.04 -29.72 -12.19
N ILE A 708 18.26 -28.68 -12.46
CA ILE A 708 17.24 -28.62 -13.52
C ILE A 708 17.58 -27.42 -14.40
N ALA A 709 17.55 -27.60 -15.72
CA ALA A 709 17.79 -26.53 -16.67
C ALA A 709 16.51 -25.69 -16.85
N CYS A 710 16.57 -24.42 -16.45
CA CYS A 710 15.50 -23.44 -16.58
C CYS A 710 14.10 -23.97 -16.22
N PRO A 711 13.87 -24.43 -14.97
CA PRO A 711 12.54 -24.83 -14.54
C PRO A 711 11.63 -23.60 -14.43
N MET A 712 10.39 -23.73 -14.92
CA MET A 712 9.45 -22.59 -15.04
C MET A 712 8.10 -22.82 -14.35
N GLY A 713 7.87 -23.99 -13.74
CA GLY A 713 6.59 -24.26 -13.12
C GLY A 713 6.53 -25.58 -12.38
N VAL A 714 5.68 -25.62 -11.34
CA VAL A 714 5.46 -26.78 -10.48
C VAL A 714 3.98 -26.96 -10.19
N MET A 715 3.53 -28.21 -10.14
CA MET A 715 2.19 -28.55 -9.67
C MET A 715 2.26 -29.88 -8.91
N VAL A 716 1.64 -29.94 -7.73
CA VAL A 716 1.56 -31.18 -6.95
C VAL A 716 0.74 -32.22 -7.71
N TRP A 717 1.26 -33.44 -7.78
CA TRP A 717 0.61 -34.53 -8.48
C TRP A 717 0.89 -35.84 -7.77
N ARG A 718 -0.16 -36.57 -7.38
CA ARG A 718 -0.04 -37.83 -6.63
C ARG A 718 0.81 -37.63 -5.36
N ASN A 719 1.93 -38.33 -5.25
CA ASN A 719 2.86 -38.26 -4.11
C ASN A 719 4.05 -37.31 -4.36
N GLY A 720 4.07 -36.59 -5.47
CA GLY A 720 5.21 -35.78 -5.89
C GLY A 720 4.78 -34.54 -6.66
N VAL A 721 5.56 -34.15 -7.67
CA VAL A 721 5.32 -32.93 -8.45
C VAL A 721 5.50 -33.15 -9.95
N LEU A 722 4.70 -32.43 -10.74
CA LEU A 722 4.94 -32.18 -12.15
C LEU A 722 5.78 -30.94 -12.29
N VAL A 723 6.82 -31.02 -13.12
CA VAL A 723 7.75 -29.91 -13.39
C VAL A 723 7.75 -29.60 -14.87
N THR A 724 7.55 -28.32 -15.22
CA THR A 724 7.71 -27.81 -16.58
C THR A 724 9.11 -27.23 -16.75
N ALA A 725 9.95 -27.86 -17.60
CA ALA A 725 11.31 -27.43 -17.87
C ALA A 725 11.73 -27.87 -19.29
N ALA A 726 11.60 -26.96 -20.27
CA ALA A 726 11.86 -27.29 -21.68
C ALA A 726 13.26 -27.92 -21.87
N PRO A 727 13.37 -29.08 -22.56
CA PRO A 727 12.43 -29.59 -23.55
C PRO A 727 11.39 -30.58 -23.02
N ASP A 728 11.26 -30.73 -21.69
CA ASP A 728 10.47 -31.78 -21.04
C ASP A 728 9.40 -31.23 -20.09
N VAL A 729 8.34 -32.01 -19.93
CA VAL A 729 7.46 -32.01 -18.74
C VAL A 729 7.58 -33.38 -18.10
N PHE A 730 7.94 -33.42 -16.81
CA PHE A 730 8.25 -34.66 -16.11
C PHE A 730 7.63 -34.70 -14.71
N TYR A 731 7.42 -35.92 -14.22
CA TYR A 731 7.02 -36.21 -12.85
C TYR A 731 8.26 -36.53 -11.99
N ALA A 732 8.28 -36.04 -10.76
CA ALA A 732 9.30 -36.37 -9.76
C ALA A 732 8.64 -36.71 -8.41
N GLU A 733 9.18 -37.72 -7.73
CA GLU A 733 8.65 -38.27 -6.46
C GLU A 733 9.81 -38.67 -5.55
N ASP A 734 9.60 -38.52 -4.24
CA ASP A 734 10.42 -39.11 -3.18
C ASP A 734 9.67 -40.34 -2.64
N THR A 735 10.23 -41.53 -2.86
CA THR A 735 9.64 -42.82 -2.50
C THR A 735 10.20 -43.42 -1.22
N ASP A 736 11.30 -42.88 -0.67
CA ASP A 736 11.95 -43.38 0.55
C ASP A 736 11.85 -42.45 1.77
N GLY A 737 11.36 -41.22 1.55
CA GLY A 737 11.03 -40.23 2.57
C GLY A 737 12.23 -39.43 3.08
N ASP A 738 13.34 -39.39 2.33
CA ASP A 738 14.52 -38.60 2.69
C ASP A 738 14.43 -37.11 2.31
N GLY A 739 13.35 -36.71 1.64
CA GLY A 739 13.08 -35.35 1.17
C GLY A 739 13.66 -35.01 -0.19
N GLN A 740 14.30 -35.97 -0.89
CA GLN A 740 14.85 -35.81 -2.23
C GLN A 740 14.16 -36.75 -3.23
N ALA A 741 14.02 -36.29 -4.47
CA ALA A 741 13.41 -37.10 -5.52
C ALA A 741 14.36 -38.23 -5.97
N ASP A 742 13.98 -39.48 -5.73
CA ASP A 742 14.65 -40.66 -6.29
C ASP A 742 13.99 -41.14 -7.60
N VAL A 743 12.77 -40.69 -7.89
CA VAL A 743 12.05 -40.97 -9.14
C VAL A 743 11.98 -39.72 -10.01
N ARG A 744 12.32 -39.87 -11.30
CA ARG A 744 12.07 -38.88 -12.35
C ARG A 744 11.56 -39.56 -13.63
N LYS A 745 10.31 -39.30 -14.02
CA LYS A 745 9.66 -39.82 -15.24
C LYS A 745 9.29 -38.69 -16.19
N THR A 746 9.98 -38.58 -17.33
CA THR A 746 9.55 -37.68 -18.42
C THR A 746 8.22 -38.19 -18.99
N LEU A 747 7.23 -37.30 -19.08
CA LEU A 747 5.89 -37.61 -19.60
C LEU A 747 5.74 -37.10 -21.03
N PHE A 748 6.17 -35.85 -21.26
CA PHE A 748 6.09 -35.17 -22.54
C PHE A 748 7.43 -34.53 -22.86
N THR A 749 7.85 -34.59 -24.13
CA THR A 749 9.10 -34.00 -24.61
C THR A 749 8.91 -33.30 -25.96
N GLY A 750 9.86 -32.47 -26.37
CA GLY A 750 9.82 -31.74 -27.64
C GLY A 750 9.32 -30.31 -27.53
N PHE A 751 9.29 -29.75 -26.32
CA PHE A 751 9.06 -28.32 -26.09
C PHE A 751 10.25 -27.51 -26.62
N GLY A 752 9.96 -26.43 -27.35
CA GLY A 752 10.98 -25.53 -27.87
C GLY A 752 11.74 -24.85 -26.73
N GLN A 753 13.07 -24.80 -26.83
CA GLN A 753 13.89 -24.13 -25.83
C GLN A 753 14.04 -22.63 -26.10
N GLY A 754 13.88 -22.14 -27.33
CA GLY A 754 13.77 -20.71 -27.70
C GLY A 754 14.41 -19.68 -26.76
N ASN A 755 13.66 -18.62 -26.46
CA ASN A 755 14.00 -17.65 -25.42
C ASN A 755 13.65 -18.25 -24.05
N GLN A 756 14.56 -18.12 -23.08
CA GLN A 756 14.40 -18.60 -21.69
C GLN A 756 13.16 -18.05 -20.97
N GLN A 757 12.68 -16.88 -21.36
CA GLN A 757 11.49 -16.23 -20.81
C GLN A 757 10.18 -16.73 -21.46
N HIS A 758 10.24 -17.45 -22.59
CA HIS A 758 9.06 -17.77 -23.41
C HIS A 758 8.88 -19.29 -23.59
N ARG A 759 9.02 -20.06 -22.51
CA ARG A 759 8.98 -21.54 -22.49
C ARG A 759 7.71 -22.06 -21.83
N VAL A 760 7.47 -23.37 -21.93
CA VAL A 760 6.39 -24.04 -21.18
C VAL A 760 6.49 -23.75 -19.67
N ASN A 761 5.40 -23.33 -19.06
CA ASN A 761 5.38 -22.88 -17.67
C ASN A 761 4.01 -23.02 -16.98
N HIS A 762 4.00 -22.88 -15.65
CA HIS A 762 2.82 -22.80 -14.76
C HIS A 762 1.69 -23.81 -15.07
N PRO A 763 1.88 -25.11 -14.79
CA PRO A 763 0.81 -26.10 -14.90
C PRO A 763 -0.31 -25.81 -13.88
N ARG A 764 -1.57 -25.83 -14.32
CA ARG A 764 -2.77 -25.55 -13.50
C ARG A 764 -3.91 -26.54 -13.75
N TRP A 765 -4.69 -26.86 -12.73
CA TRP A 765 -5.81 -27.80 -12.80
C TRP A 765 -7.07 -27.17 -13.42
N GLY A 766 -7.72 -27.89 -14.34
CA GLY A 766 -8.98 -27.50 -14.97
C GLY A 766 -10.20 -28.29 -14.47
N LEU A 767 -11.38 -27.67 -14.52
CA LEU A 767 -12.67 -28.35 -14.25
C LEU A 767 -13.01 -29.43 -15.29
N ASP A 768 -12.27 -29.50 -16.38
CA ASP A 768 -12.36 -30.56 -17.40
C ASP A 768 -11.52 -31.80 -17.05
N ASN A 769 -10.87 -31.82 -15.88
CA ASN A 769 -9.98 -32.89 -15.42
C ASN A 769 -8.68 -33.00 -16.24
N TRP A 770 -8.24 -31.89 -16.83
CA TRP A 770 -6.95 -31.75 -17.52
C TRP A 770 -6.02 -30.77 -16.77
N VAL A 771 -4.72 -30.97 -16.94
CA VAL A 771 -3.71 -29.97 -16.57
C VAL A 771 -3.49 -29.05 -17.76
N HIS A 772 -3.61 -27.74 -17.56
CA HIS A 772 -3.37 -26.71 -18.57
C HIS A 772 -2.02 -26.03 -18.28
N ALA A 773 -1.30 -25.62 -19.32
CA ALA A 773 -0.03 -24.92 -19.18
C ALA A 773 0.14 -23.87 -20.27
N ALA A 774 0.85 -22.80 -19.94
CA ALA A 774 1.30 -21.80 -20.91
C ALA A 774 2.46 -22.35 -21.72
N ASN A 775 2.61 -21.91 -22.97
CA ASN A 775 3.71 -22.35 -23.85
C ASN A 775 4.69 -21.24 -24.23
N GLY A 776 4.34 -19.97 -24.05
CA GLY A 776 5.08 -18.85 -24.63
C GLY A 776 5.07 -18.87 -26.16
N ASP A 777 6.12 -18.34 -26.78
CA ASP A 777 6.29 -18.31 -28.23
C ASP A 777 7.34 -19.30 -28.77
N SER A 778 7.99 -20.08 -27.89
CA SER A 778 9.01 -21.06 -28.29
C SER A 778 8.46 -22.24 -29.10
N GLY A 779 7.15 -22.52 -28.99
CA GLY A 779 6.48 -23.57 -29.75
C GLY A 779 6.97 -24.99 -29.44
N GLY A 780 6.72 -25.93 -30.35
CA GLY A 780 7.22 -27.30 -30.21
C GLY A 780 6.32 -28.36 -30.86
N ALA A 781 6.89 -29.54 -31.05
CA ALA A 781 6.18 -30.75 -31.48
C ALA A 781 6.21 -31.76 -30.33
N ILE A 782 5.19 -31.72 -29.50
CA ILE A 782 5.17 -32.41 -28.21
C ILE A 782 4.85 -33.87 -28.41
N LYS A 783 5.81 -34.72 -28.08
CA LYS A 783 5.66 -36.17 -28.08
C LYS A 783 5.27 -36.65 -26.69
N SER A 784 4.12 -37.33 -26.59
CA SER A 784 3.77 -38.13 -25.42
C SER A 784 4.60 -39.41 -25.41
N LEU A 785 5.28 -39.69 -24.29
CA LEU A 785 6.06 -40.92 -24.14
C LEU A 785 5.19 -42.13 -23.80
N GLU A 786 3.98 -41.92 -23.30
CA GLU A 786 3.02 -42.97 -22.97
C GLU A 786 2.23 -43.42 -24.23
N THR A 787 1.69 -42.48 -25.01
CA THR A 787 0.84 -42.79 -26.17
C THR A 787 1.60 -42.80 -27.51
N GLY A 788 2.79 -42.19 -27.56
CA GLY A 788 3.54 -41.96 -28.78
C GLY A 788 2.98 -40.86 -29.69
N GLN A 789 1.85 -40.25 -29.34
CA GLN A 789 1.23 -39.17 -30.11
C GLN A 789 2.13 -37.94 -30.13
N THR A 790 2.20 -37.26 -31.27
CA THR A 790 2.88 -35.97 -31.41
C THR A 790 1.89 -34.86 -31.75
N VAL A 791 1.93 -33.75 -31.01
CA VAL A 791 1.04 -32.60 -31.19
C VAL A 791 1.86 -31.32 -31.39
N ASN A 792 1.56 -30.56 -32.43
CA ASN A 792 2.19 -29.26 -32.68
C ASN A 792 1.45 -28.16 -31.91
N ILE A 793 2.19 -27.44 -31.06
CA ILE A 793 1.68 -26.36 -30.21
C ILE A 793 2.24 -24.97 -30.61
N SER A 794 2.84 -24.82 -31.79
CA SER A 794 3.30 -23.51 -32.27
C SER A 794 2.15 -22.50 -32.29
N GLY A 795 2.35 -21.36 -31.62
CA GLY A 795 1.35 -20.31 -31.45
C GLY A 795 0.13 -20.71 -30.61
N ARG A 796 0.25 -21.79 -29.82
CA ARG A 796 -0.81 -22.37 -28.99
C ARG A 796 -0.29 -22.72 -27.59
N ASP A 797 -1.15 -22.52 -26.59
CA ASP A 797 -0.98 -23.13 -25.26
C ASP A 797 -1.36 -24.62 -25.32
N LEU A 798 -1.33 -25.32 -24.19
CA LEU A 798 -1.59 -26.76 -24.16
C LEU A 798 -2.37 -27.21 -22.93
N ARG A 799 -2.99 -28.38 -23.07
CA ARG A 799 -3.49 -29.17 -21.95
C ARG A 799 -3.08 -30.64 -22.10
N PHE A 800 -2.87 -31.32 -20.97
CA PHE A 800 -2.49 -32.72 -20.94
C PHE A 800 -3.07 -33.47 -19.74
N LYS A 801 -3.15 -34.79 -19.87
CA LYS A 801 -3.47 -35.72 -18.78
C LYS A 801 -2.21 -36.51 -18.43
N PRO A 802 -1.58 -36.25 -17.27
CA PRO A 802 -0.29 -36.85 -16.91
C PRO A 802 -0.30 -38.38 -16.90
N ASP A 803 -1.35 -38.99 -16.34
CA ASP A 803 -1.43 -40.44 -16.15
C ASP A 803 -1.86 -41.19 -17.43
N GLU A 804 -2.66 -40.55 -18.30
CA GLU A 804 -3.12 -41.13 -19.57
C GLU A 804 -2.15 -40.86 -20.73
N GLY A 805 -1.29 -39.84 -20.60
CA GLY A 805 -0.40 -39.38 -21.65
C GLY A 805 -1.09 -38.66 -22.81
N SER A 806 -2.36 -38.29 -22.67
CA SER A 806 -3.09 -37.50 -23.67
C SER A 806 -2.60 -36.05 -23.64
N VAL A 807 -2.35 -35.43 -24.80
CA VAL A 807 -1.94 -34.03 -24.94
C VAL A 807 -2.70 -33.37 -26.09
N GLN A 808 -3.08 -32.10 -25.91
CA GLN A 808 -3.81 -31.32 -26.90
C GLN A 808 -3.32 -29.88 -26.91
N ALA A 809 -3.23 -29.30 -28.11
CA ALA A 809 -3.11 -27.85 -28.25
C ALA A 809 -4.41 -27.17 -27.77
N GLN A 810 -4.27 -26.01 -27.16
CA GLN A 810 -5.33 -25.18 -26.61
C GLN A 810 -5.22 -23.77 -27.21
N ALA A 811 -6.34 -23.04 -27.23
CA ALA A 811 -6.33 -21.63 -27.64
C ALA A 811 -5.43 -20.85 -26.67
N GLY A 812 -4.44 -20.13 -27.20
CA GLY A 812 -3.64 -19.20 -26.43
C GLY A 812 -2.19 -19.08 -26.87
N GLN A 813 -1.50 -18.07 -26.40
CA GLN A 813 -0.06 -17.89 -26.56
C GLN A 813 0.39 -17.08 -25.35
N THR A 814 0.19 -17.69 -24.17
CA THR A 814 0.46 -17.04 -22.90
C THR A 814 1.95 -17.11 -22.61
N GLN A 815 2.55 -15.97 -22.25
CA GLN A 815 3.99 -15.92 -22.00
C GLN A 815 4.32 -16.45 -20.61
N PHE A 816 3.61 -15.99 -19.58
CA PHE A 816 3.83 -16.38 -18.20
C PHE A 816 2.52 -16.59 -17.46
N GLY A 817 2.27 -17.82 -17.01
CA GLY A 817 1.11 -18.14 -16.17
C GLY A 817 -0.20 -18.10 -16.94
N THR A 818 -0.94 -19.21 -16.94
CA THR A 818 -2.37 -19.16 -17.28
C THR A 818 -3.16 -19.21 -15.98
N SER A 819 -4.22 -18.42 -15.89
CA SER A 819 -5.09 -18.39 -14.71
C SER A 819 -6.51 -18.76 -15.09
N ARG A 820 -7.13 -19.61 -14.30
CA ARG A 820 -8.53 -20.01 -14.45
C ARG A 820 -9.35 -19.29 -13.40
N ASP A 821 -10.47 -18.68 -13.76
CA ASP A 821 -11.47 -18.28 -12.75
C ASP A 821 -12.21 -19.50 -12.19
N ASP A 822 -13.13 -19.27 -11.27
CA ASP A 822 -13.90 -20.35 -10.66
C ASP A 822 -14.88 -21.07 -11.61
N TRP A 823 -15.17 -20.49 -12.78
CA TRP A 823 -16.17 -20.95 -13.75
C TRP A 823 -15.55 -21.51 -15.04
N GLY A 824 -14.23 -21.70 -15.08
CA GLY A 824 -13.54 -22.32 -16.22
C GLY A 824 -13.23 -21.38 -17.38
N ASN A 825 -13.28 -20.07 -17.15
CA ASN A 825 -12.70 -19.06 -18.05
C ASN A 825 -11.19 -18.99 -17.81
N TRP A 826 -10.43 -18.90 -18.89
CA TRP A 826 -8.96 -18.90 -18.83
C TRP A 826 -8.41 -17.56 -19.30
N PHE A 827 -7.44 -17.06 -18.55
CA PHE A 827 -6.79 -15.80 -18.74
C PHE A 827 -5.28 -16.01 -18.96
N GLY A 828 -4.68 -15.13 -19.73
CA GLY A 828 -3.24 -15.10 -19.97
C GLY A 828 -2.71 -13.67 -20.02
N CYS A 829 -1.40 -13.52 -19.95
CA CYS A 829 -0.68 -12.26 -20.10
C CYS A 829 0.61 -12.43 -20.91
N ASN A 830 1.22 -11.30 -21.27
CA ASN A 830 2.58 -11.21 -21.78
C ASN A 830 3.25 -9.95 -21.23
N ASN A 831 4.54 -9.77 -21.52
CA ASN A 831 5.34 -8.65 -21.04
C ASN A 831 4.70 -7.25 -21.22
N SER A 832 3.83 -7.05 -22.22
CA SER A 832 3.30 -5.73 -22.63
C SER A 832 1.79 -5.58 -22.47
N GLU A 833 1.10 -6.62 -21.99
CA GLU A 833 -0.35 -6.66 -21.82
C GLU A 833 -0.70 -7.35 -20.50
N LEU A 834 -1.42 -6.62 -19.65
CA LEU A 834 -1.74 -7.01 -18.28
C LEU A 834 -2.61 -8.28 -18.21
N GLY A 835 -3.63 -8.39 -19.07
CA GLY A 835 -4.44 -9.61 -19.10
C GLY A 835 -5.46 -9.67 -20.23
N TRP A 836 -5.73 -10.89 -20.71
CA TRP A 836 -6.77 -11.17 -21.70
C TRP A 836 -7.52 -12.45 -21.38
N LEU A 837 -8.72 -12.60 -21.94
CA LEU A 837 -9.56 -13.80 -21.90
C LEU A 837 -9.35 -14.66 -23.14
N TYR A 838 -9.37 -15.99 -22.98
CA TYR A 838 -9.58 -16.96 -24.06
C TYR A 838 -11.05 -17.36 -24.20
N ALA A 839 -11.77 -16.62 -25.05
CA ALA A 839 -13.23 -16.72 -25.22
C ALA A 839 -13.69 -17.99 -25.96
N LEU A 840 -12.83 -18.63 -26.74
CA LEU A 840 -13.18 -19.82 -27.53
C LEU A 840 -12.33 -21.03 -27.12
N LYS A 841 -12.93 -22.21 -27.17
CA LYS A 841 -12.24 -23.48 -26.84
C LYS A 841 -11.77 -24.18 -28.12
N ASP A 842 -10.45 -24.28 -28.31
CA ASP A 842 -9.82 -24.79 -29.54
C ASP A 842 -10.28 -26.20 -29.95
N HIS A 843 -10.47 -27.11 -28.98
CA HIS A 843 -10.86 -28.49 -29.27
C HIS A 843 -12.25 -28.61 -29.94
N TYR A 844 -13.22 -27.76 -29.60
CA TYR A 844 -14.51 -27.73 -30.31
C TYR A 844 -14.35 -27.13 -31.71
N LEU A 845 -13.59 -26.04 -31.85
CA LEU A 845 -13.37 -25.41 -33.15
C LEU A 845 -12.70 -26.35 -34.16
N ARG A 846 -11.77 -27.19 -33.70
CA ARG A 846 -11.10 -28.21 -34.52
C ARG A 846 -12.05 -29.23 -35.14
N ARG A 847 -13.27 -29.41 -34.60
CA ARG A 847 -14.29 -30.29 -35.17
C ARG A 847 -14.68 -29.87 -36.59
N ASN A 848 -14.65 -28.57 -36.91
CA ASN A 848 -14.99 -28.05 -38.22
C ASN A 848 -13.87 -27.19 -38.84
N PRO A 849 -13.01 -27.77 -39.71
CA PRO A 849 -11.90 -27.04 -40.31
C PRO A 849 -12.34 -25.99 -41.36
N HIS A 850 -13.63 -25.94 -41.72
CA HIS A 850 -14.18 -24.99 -42.69
C HIS A 850 -14.71 -23.70 -42.06
N VAL A 851 -14.68 -23.59 -40.73
CA VAL A 851 -15.09 -22.37 -40.00
C VAL A 851 -13.85 -21.54 -39.69
N ALA A 852 -13.89 -20.27 -40.06
CA ALA A 852 -12.92 -19.27 -39.60
C ALA A 852 -13.51 -18.55 -38.37
N PRO A 853 -13.16 -18.94 -37.14
CA PRO A 853 -13.66 -18.27 -35.94
C PRO A 853 -13.06 -16.86 -35.79
N PRO A 854 -13.71 -15.96 -35.04
CA PRO A 854 -13.09 -14.71 -34.62
C PRO A 854 -11.89 -14.99 -33.69
N SER A 855 -11.09 -13.96 -33.40
CA SER A 855 -10.00 -14.09 -32.42
C SER A 855 -10.54 -14.59 -31.07
N GLY A 856 -9.99 -15.70 -30.60
CA GLY A 856 -10.28 -16.25 -29.28
C GLY A 856 -9.63 -15.46 -28.14
N ARG A 857 -8.55 -14.72 -28.41
CA ARG A 857 -7.89 -13.83 -27.45
C ARG A 857 -8.58 -12.47 -27.45
N VAL A 858 -9.02 -12.02 -26.28
CA VAL A 858 -9.73 -10.76 -26.05
C VAL A 858 -9.09 -10.02 -24.88
N ASP A 859 -8.46 -8.87 -25.15
CA ASP A 859 -7.92 -7.99 -24.11
C ASP A 859 -9.05 -7.59 -23.14
N VAL A 860 -8.83 -7.82 -21.85
CA VAL A 860 -9.78 -7.45 -20.78
C VAL A 860 -9.30 -6.22 -20.02
N THR A 861 -8.10 -5.71 -20.29
CA THR A 861 -7.46 -4.59 -19.59
C THR A 861 -7.33 -3.39 -20.54
N PRO A 862 -8.27 -2.43 -20.55
CA PRO A 862 -8.25 -1.33 -21.52
C PRO A 862 -7.12 -0.32 -21.27
N GLU A 863 -6.60 -0.25 -20.04
CA GLU A 863 -5.51 0.64 -19.64
C GLU A 863 -4.31 -0.20 -19.20
N HIS A 864 -3.12 0.22 -19.61
CA HIS A 864 -1.86 -0.51 -19.37
C HIS A 864 -0.88 0.33 -18.54
N MET A 865 -1.38 1.33 -17.83
CA MET A 865 -0.60 2.29 -17.05
C MET A 865 -0.41 1.78 -15.62
N LEU A 866 0.83 1.77 -15.15
CA LEU A 866 1.26 1.38 -13.82
C LEU A 866 1.77 2.58 -13.04
N TYR A 867 1.61 2.58 -11.72
CA TYR A 867 1.94 3.66 -10.78
C TYR A 867 2.96 3.19 -9.73
N PRO A 868 4.26 3.14 -10.07
CA PRO A 868 5.32 2.68 -9.17
C PRO A 868 5.46 3.63 -7.97
N ALA A 869 5.98 3.13 -6.84
CA ALA A 869 6.33 3.97 -5.69
C ALA A 869 7.78 4.49 -5.82
N GLY A 870 8.70 3.59 -6.15
CA GLY A 870 10.10 3.90 -6.38
C GLY A 870 10.46 4.34 -7.80
N ARG A 871 11.76 4.30 -8.09
CA ARG A 871 12.30 4.55 -9.42
C ARG A 871 12.21 3.30 -10.28
N VAL A 872 11.59 3.42 -11.45
CA VAL A 872 11.58 2.35 -12.44
C VAL A 872 12.96 2.26 -13.09
N ILE A 873 13.67 1.16 -12.84
CA ILE A 873 14.94 0.87 -13.51
C ILE A 873 14.69 -0.15 -14.61
N SER A 874 14.72 0.34 -15.86
CA SER A 874 14.76 -0.50 -17.04
C SER A 874 16.11 -0.38 -17.76
N HIS A 875 16.80 -1.50 -17.98
CA HIS A 875 18.17 -1.56 -18.50
C HIS A 875 18.28 -1.55 -20.04
N CYS A 876 17.15 -1.49 -20.75
CA CYS A 876 17.11 -1.48 -22.22
C CYS A 876 17.15 -0.07 -22.86
N ASP A 877 17.09 1.03 -22.07
CA ASP A 877 17.07 2.41 -22.61
C ASP A 877 18.20 3.32 -22.10
N LEU A 878 19.33 3.31 -22.81
CA LEU A 878 20.49 4.18 -22.57
C LEU A 878 20.23 5.68 -22.75
N LYS A 879 19.20 6.09 -23.50
CA LYS A 879 18.91 7.53 -23.73
C LYS A 879 17.99 8.12 -22.67
N HIS A 880 17.19 7.29 -22.00
CA HIS A 880 16.20 7.73 -21.02
C HIS A 880 16.47 7.30 -19.57
N ARG A 881 17.59 6.61 -19.28
CA ARG A 881 18.09 6.41 -17.89
C ARG A 881 18.15 7.72 -17.07
N GLN A 882 18.25 8.86 -17.75
CA GLN A 882 18.26 10.21 -17.16
C GLN A 882 16.87 10.71 -16.70
N TYR A 883 15.77 10.13 -17.18
CA TYR A 883 14.38 10.62 -17.01
C TYR A 883 13.40 9.62 -16.37
N ALA A 884 13.87 8.47 -15.85
CA ALA A 884 13.03 7.64 -14.99
C ALA A 884 12.84 8.38 -13.66
N ASP A 885 11.86 9.28 -13.64
CA ASP A 885 11.49 10.06 -12.47
C ASP A 885 10.79 9.13 -11.48
N TRP A 886 11.09 9.33 -10.21
CA TRP A 886 10.55 8.53 -9.12
C TRP A 886 9.03 8.60 -9.07
N GLY A 887 8.39 7.45 -8.91
CA GLY A 887 6.94 7.32 -8.83
C GLY A 887 6.17 7.77 -10.07
N LYS A 888 6.83 7.99 -11.22
CA LYS A 888 6.10 8.39 -12.43
C LYS A 888 5.35 7.21 -13.04
N PRO A 889 4.08 7.41 -13.42
CA PRO A 889 3.33 6.37 -14.09
C PRO A 889 3.94 6.02 -15.46
N GLY A 890 3.88 4.75 -15.83
CA GLY A 890 4.39 4.27 -17.10
C GLY A 890 3.66 3.03 -17.59
N ARG A 891 3.85 2.67 -18.85
CA ARG A 891 3.22 1.48 -19.42
C ARG A 891 3.94 0.22 -18.94
N CYS A 892 3.20 -0.85 -18.64
CA CYS A 892 3.79 -2.16 -18.31
C CYS A 892 4.80 -2.65 -19.37
N THR A 893 5.86 -3.32 -18.91
CA THR A 893 6.96 -3.80 -19.76
C THR A 893 7.50 -5.17 -19.37
N SER A 894 7.18 -5.67 -18.17
CA SER A 894 7.71 -6.92 -17.65
C SER A 894 6.68 -7.64 -16.77
N VAL A 895 5.47 -7.80 -17.31
CA VAL A 895 4.44 -8.62 -16.66
C VAL A 895 4.93 -10.07 -16.55
N ALA A 896 4.94 -10.59 -15.32
CA ALA A 896 5.54 -11.90 -15.01
C ALA A 896 4.53 -12.95 -14.55
N SER A 897 3.31 -12.57 -14.16
CA SER A 897 2.21 -13.52 -13.97
C SER A 897 0.84 -12.86 -14.10
N VAL A 898 -0.21 -13.69 -14.17
CA VAL A 898 -1.60 -13.27 -14.12
C VAL A 898 -2.37 -14.22 -13.22
N MET A 899 -3.24 -13.67 -12.37
CA MET A 899 -4.03 -14.45 -11.43
C MET A 899 -5.42 -13.86 -11.27
N ILE A 900 -6.41 -14.75 -11.13
CA ILE A 900 -7.77 -14.38 -10.74
C ILE A 900 -7.91 -14.74 -9.28
N TYR A 901 -8.28 -13.78 -8.43
CA TYR A 901 -8.40 -14.02 -7.00
C TYR A 901 -9.64 -14.89 -6.69
N ARG A 902 -9.40 -16.09 -6.14
CA ARG A 902 -10.41 -17.17 -5.98
C ARG A 902 -10.70 -17.50 -4.52
N ASP A 903 -10.87 -16.47 -3.71
CA ASP A 903 -11.19 -16.58 -2.29
C ASP A 903 -12.10 -15.43 -1.80
N ASP A 904 -12.57 -15.51 -0.55
CA ASP A 904 -13.45 -14.51 0.08
C ASP A 904 -12.78 -13.73 1.23
N LEU A 905 -11.52 -14.03 1.58
CA LEU A 905 -10.80 -13.34 2.67
C LEU A 905 -10.81 -11.81 2.48
N PHE A 906 -10.49 -11.33 1.29
CA PHE A 906 -10.48 -9.90 0.94
C PHE A 906 -11.89 -9.31 0.82
N GLY A 907 -12.92 -10.15 0.77
CA GLY A 907 -14.32 -9.75 0.61
C GLY A 907 -14.81 -9.74 -0.84
N PRO A 908 -16.12 -9.52 -1.04
CA PRO A 908 -16.78 -9.66 -2.34
C PRO A 908 -16.33 -8.65 -3.40
N HIS A 909 -15.71 -7.53 -3.01
CA HIS A 909 -15.19 -6.52 -3.94
C HIS A 909 -13.84 -6.91 -4.58
N PHE A 910 -13.23 -7.99 -4.11
CA PHE A 910 -11.95 -8.53 -4.61
C PHE A 910 -12.10 -9.90 -5.27
N ALA A 911 -13.10 -10.68 -4.85
CA ALA A 911 -13.39 -11.99 -5.44
C ALA A 911 -13.62 -11.87 -6.96
N GLY A 912 -12.82 -12.60 -7.74
CA GLY A 912 -12.87 -12.58 -9.20
C GLY A 912 -12.09 -11.44 -9.86
N ASN A 913 -11.40 -10.58 -9.11
CA ASN A 913 -10.53 -9.56 -9.68
C ASN A 913 -9.25 -10.18 -10.24
N LEU A 914 -8.69 -9.49 -11.23
CA LEU A 914 -7.42 -9.82 -11.86
C LEU A 914 -6.29 -9.14 -11.09
N PHE A 915 -5.28 -9.92 -10.71
CA PHE A 915 -4.02 -9.43 -10.16
C PHE A 915 -2.88 -9.79 -11.10
N VAL A 916 -1.98 -8.83 -11.31
CA VAL A 916 -0.90 -8.90 -12.29
C VAL A 916 0.32 -8.21 -11.70
N ASP A 917 1.47 -8.83 -11.70
CA ASP A 917 2.72 -8.20 -11.27
C ASP A 917 3.56 -7.72 -12.46
N ASP A 918 4.33 -6.66 -12.26
CA ASP A 918 5.35 -6.20 -13.21
C ASP A 918 6.69 -6.04 -12.49
N SER A 919 7.68 -6.83 -12.93
CA SER A 919 9.00 -6.90 -12.29
C SER A 919 9.81 -5.62 -12.45
N VAL A 920 9.63 -4.88 -13.55
CA VAL A 920 10.40 -3.66 -13.85
C VAL A 920 9.85 -2.47 -13.07
N PHE A 921 8.52 -2.40 -12.92
CA PHE A 921 7.84 -1.35 -12.16
C PHE A 921 7.82 -1.61 -10.65
N ASN A 922 8.17 -2.82 -10.19
CA ASN A 922 8.19 -3.20 -8.78
C ASN A 922 6.78 -3.14 -8.15
N VAL A 923 5.76 -3.63 -8.87
CA VAL A 923 4.35 -3.50 -8.45
C VAL A 923 3.54 -4.78 -8.59
N VAL A 924 2.46 -4.88 -7.80
CA VAL A 924 1.30 -5.73 -8.07
C VAL A 924 0.11 -4.83 -8.38
N HIS A 925 -0.41 -4.99 -9.59
CA HIS A 925 -1.54 -4.28 -10.16
C HIS A 925 -2.85 -5.08 -9.99
N ARG A 926 -3.98 -4.37 -9.83
CA ARG A 926 -5.32 -4.95 -9.69
C ARG A 926 -6.31 -4.34 -10.69
N GLU A 927 -7.10 -5.21 -11.32
CA GLU A 927 -8.20 -4.86 -12.22
C GLU A 927 -9.51 -5.48 -11.72
N ILE A 928 -10.58 -4.68 -11.62
CA ILE A 928 -11.92 -5.17 -11.32
C ILE A 928 -12.53 -5.70 -12.61
N LEU A 929 -12.70 -7.02 -12.72
CA LEU A 929 -13.30 -7.62 -13.90
C LEU A 929 -14.83 -7.59 -13.83
N LYS A 930 -15.44 -6.84 -14.75
CA LYS A 930 -16.90 -6.83 -14.92
C LYS A 930 -17.33 -7.71 -16.09
N PRO A 931 -18.32 -8.60 -15.90
CA PRO A 931 -18.94 -9.33 -17.00
C PRO A 931 -19.52 -8.39 -18.06
N ASN A 932 -19.31 -8.72 -19.34
CA ASN A 932 -19.83 -8.01 -20.51
C ASN A 932 -20.29 -9.04 -21.55
N GLY A 933 -21.46 -9.64 -21.31
CA GLY A 933 -21.92 -10.80 -22.06
C GLY A 933 -21.01 -12.00 -21.81
N LEU A 934 -20.47 -12.59 -22.88
CA LEU A 934 -19.47 -13.68 -22.83
C LEU A 934 -18.04 -13.24 -22.50
N LEU A 935 -17.81 -11.92 -22.40
CA LEU A 935 -16.49 -11.32 -22.23
C LEU A 935 -16.38 -10.65 -20.86
N PHE A 936 -15.20 -10.11 -20.58
CA PHE A 936 -14.95 -9.25 -19.43
C PHE A 936 -14.44 -7.89 -19.86
N ARG A 937 -14.65 -6.90 -19.00
CA ARG A 937 -14.01 -5.60 -19.09
C ARG A 937 -13.46 -5.23 -17.71
N GLY A 938 -12.16 -4.98 -17.66
CA GLY A 938 -11.44 -4.45 -16.51
C GLY A 938 -11.67 -2.96 -16.33
N GLU A 939 -11.65 -2.54 -15.09
CA GLU A 939 -11.46 -1.16 -14.67
C GLU A 939 -10.64 -1.09 -13.37
N ARG A 940 -9.79 -0.07 -13.25
CA ARG A 940 -9.13 0.27 -11.99
C ARG A 940 -10.15 0.70 -10.94
N SER A 941 -9.92 0.31 -9.68
CA SER A 941 -10.71 0.80 -8.55
C SER A 941 -10.63 2.32 -8.40
N PRO A 942 -11.67 3.00 -7.90
CA PRO A 942 -11.61 4.42 -7.54
C PRO A 942 -10.45 4.78 -6.58
N GLU A 943 -10.06 3.86 -5.71
CA GLU A 943 -8.94 4.03 -4.75
C GLU A 943 -7.54 3.88 -5.39
N GLU A 944 -7.47 3.25 -6.56
CA GLU A 944 -6.21 2.84 -7.22
C GLU A 944 -5.99 3.62 -8.52
N GLN A 945 -6.65 4.76 -8.71
CA GLN A 945 -6.53 5.59 -9.92
C GLN A 945 -5.14 6.20 -10.11
N GLN A 946 -4.36 6.33 -9.04
CA GLN A 946 -3.03 6.95 -9.05
C GLN A 946 -2.00 6.19 -8.20
N ARG A 947 -2.25 4.90 -7.95
CA ARG A 947 -1.40 4.03 -7.14
C ARG A 947 -1.67 2.57 -7.49
N GLU A 948 -0.76 1.68 -7.13
CA GLU A 948 -0.97 0.23 -7.26
C GLU A 948 -1.50 -0.43 -5.98
N PHE A 949 -1.97 -1.67 -6.13
CA PHE A 949 -2.38 -2.51 -5.00
C PHE A 949 -1.19 -2.80 -4.09
N LEU A 950 -0.03 -3.08 -4.67
CA LEU A 950 1.27 -3.11 -4.00
C LEU A 950 2.28 -2.36 -4.86
N ALA A 951 3.06 -1.48 -4.25
CA ALA A 951 4.25 -0.88 -4.85
C ALA A 951 5.38 -0.83 -3.81
N THR A 952 6.61 -0.59 -4.23
CA THR A 952 7.74 -0.42 -3.30
C THR A 952 8.75 0.59 -3.80
N HIS A 953 9.49 1.18 -2.87
CA HIS A 953 10.68 1.99 -3.13
C HIS A 953 11.95 1.13 -3.34
N ASP A 954 11.90 -0.15 -2.99
CA ASP A 954 12.99 -1.09 -3.22
C ASP A 954 13.03 -1.54 -4.69
N ILE A 955 13.94 -0.92 -5.44
CA ILE A 955 14.15 -1.19 -6.86
C ILE A 955 14.66 -2.61 -7.16
N TRP A 956 15.09 -3.37 -6.16
CA TRP A 956 15.52 -4.77 -6.30
C TRP A 956 14.35 -5.75 -6.21
N PHE A 957 13.18 -5.32 -5.73
CA PHE A 957 11.97 -6.14 -5.67
C PHE A 957 11.50 -6.50 -7.09
N ARG A 958 11.69 -7.75 -7.52
CA ARG A 958 11.29 -8.25 -8.84
C ARG A 958 10.21 -9.29 -8.64
N PRO A 959 8.94 -8.88 -8.47
CA PRO A 959 7.86 -9.82 -8.37
C PRO A 959 7.82 -10.64 -9.66
N SER A 960 7.66 -11.96 -9.49
CA SER A 960 7.63 -12.91 -10.59
C SER A 960 6.34 -13.72 -10.65
N THR A 961 5.62 -13.81 -9.54
CA THR A 961 4.40 -14.59 -9.43
C THR A 961 3.51 -14.02 -8.35
N VAL A 962 2.22 -13.88 -8.66
CA VAL A 962 1.16 -13.67 -7.67
C VAL A 962 0.21 -14.87 -7.66
N GLU A 963 -0.11 -15.40 -6.48
CA GLU A 963 -1.01 -16.55 -6.33
C GLU A 963 -1.97 -16.40 -5.14
N THR A 964 -3.14 -17.03 -5.22
CA THR A 964 -4.05 -17.14 -4.07
C THR A 964 -3.64 -18.33 -3.21
N GLY A 965 -3.28 -18.09 -1.95
CA GLY A 965 -2.85 -19.13 -1.02
C GLY A 965 -3.99 -19.99 -0.45
N PRO A 966 -3.68 -21.15 0.16
CA PRO A 966 -4.67 -21.99 0.87
C PRO A 966 -5.38 -21.25 2.02
N ASP A 967 -4.68 -20.30 2.63
CA ASP A 967 -5.12 -19.45 3.72
C ASP A 967 -6.03 -18.28 3.27
N GLY A 968 -6.14 -18.08 1.95
CA GLY A 968 -6.90 -17.00 1.31
C GLY A 968 -6.12 -15.70 1.10
N ALA A 969 -4.86 -15.63 1.54
CA ALA A 969 -4.02 -14.46 1.32
C ALA A 969 -3.55 -14.39 -0.14
N LEU A 970 -3.09 -13.21 -0.56
CA LEU A 970 -2.38 -13.03 -1.82
C LEU A 970 -0.89 -13.27 -1.57
N TRP A 971 -0.28 -14.22 -2.26
CA TRP A 971 1.14 -14.57 -2.12
C TRP A 971 1.93 -13.99 -3.28
N VAL A 972 3.06 -13.36 -2.98
CA VAL A 972 3.92 -12.69 -3.95
C VAL A 972 5.32 -13.27 -3.87
N LEU A 973 5.79 -13.84 -4.97
CA LEU A 973 7.16 -14.31 -5.14
C LEU A 973 8.02 -13.19 -5.69
N ASP A 974 9.20 -13.04 -5.11
CA ASP A 974 10.17 -12.03 -5.46
C ASP A 974 11.52 -12.67 -5.74
N MET A 975 11.98 -12.58 -6.99
CA MET A 975 13.32 -13.05 -7.38
C MET A 975 14.43 -12.23 -6.69
N TYR A 976 14.13 -11.01 -6.28
CA TYR A 976 15.03 -10.01 -5.70
C TYR A 976 16.32 -9.79 -6.51
N ARG A 977 16.18 -9.13 -7.66
CA ARG A 977 17.29 -8.89 -8.60
C ARG A 977 17.46 -7.42 -8.91
N PHE A 978 18.72 -6.99 -8.97
CA PHE A 978 19.02 -5.66 -9.49
C PHE A 978 18.74 -5.56 -10.99
N VAL A 979 19.22 -6.56 -11.75
CA VAL A 979 19.00 -6.69 -13.20
C VAL A 979 18.02 -7.84 -13.45
N ILE A 980 16.88 -7.54 -14.06
CA ILE A 980 15.87 -8.54 -14.42
C ILE A 980 15.81 -8.80 -15.92
N GLU A 981 16.28 -7.86 -16.75
CA GLU A 981 16.28 -7.98 -18.19
C GLU A 981 17.23 -9.06 -18.70
N HIS A 982 16.77 -9.84 -19.68
CA HIS A 982 17.64 -10.78 -20.37
C HIS A 982 18.72 -10.01 -21.16
N PRO A 983 19.99 -10.47 -21.19
CA PRO A 983 21.10 -9.74 -21.81
C PRO A 983 20.89 -9.37 -23.29
N GLU A 984 20.13 -10.18 -24.03
CA GLU A 984 19.75 -9.90 -25.43
C GLU A 984 19.05 -8.54 -25.62
N TRP A 985 18.43 -7.99 -24.58
CA TRP A 985 17.73 -6.71 -24.59
C TRP A 985 18.53 -5.56 -23.96
N ILE A 986 19.74 -5.85 -23.47
CA ILE A 986 20.65 -4.87 -22.89
C ILE A 986 21.67 -4.46 -23.96
N ASN A 987 22.05 -3.18 -23.98
CA ASN A 987 23.10 -2.73 -24.87
C ASN A 987 24.47 -3.31 -24.46
N ASP A 988 25.26 -3.80 -25.43
CA ASP A 988 26.58 -4.42 -25.21
C ASP A 988 27.54 -3.63 -24.32
N ASP A 989 27.53 -2.30 -24.35
CA ASP A 989 28.44 -1.49 -23.54
C ASP A 989 27.97 -1.36 -22.08
N LEU A 990 26.66 -1.40 -21.85
CA LEU A 990 26.07 -1.44 -20.51
C LEU A 990 26.15 -2.84 -19.90
N GLU A 991 25.91 -3.88 -20.70
CA GLU A 991 26.02 -5.28 -20.24
C GLU A 991 27.38 -5.58 -19.60
N LYS A 992 28.47 -5.04 -20.18
CA LYS A 992 29.85 -5.22 -19.65
C LYS A 992 30.09 -4.60 -18.28
N THR A 993 29.27 -3.65 -17.85
CA THR A 993 29.45 -2.94 -16.57
C THR A 993 28.51 -3.43 -15.47
N LEU A 994 27.52 -4.26 -15.82
CA LEU A 994 26.52 -4.79 -14.89
C LEU A 994 26.91 -6.18 -14.38
N ASP A 995 26.61 -6.45 -13.11
CA ASP A 995 26.49 -7.82 -12.64
C ASP A 995 25.08 -8.33 -12.97
N LEU A 996 24.95 -9.10 -14.05
CA LEU A 996 23.69 -9.70 -14.51
C LEU A 996 23.09 -10.69 -13.50
N ARG A 997 23.86 -11.12 -12.49
CA ARG A 997 23.43 -12.04 -11.44
C ARG A 997 23.35 -11.39 -10.06
N ALA A 998 23.39 -10.06 -9.98
CA ALA A 998 23.21 -9.33 -8.74
C ALA A 998 21.86 -9.68 -8.08
N GLY A 999 21.93 -10.27 -6.88
CA GLY A 999 20.78 -10.68 -6.08
C GLY A 999 20.33 -12.14 -6.25
N HIS A 1000 21.02 -12.96 -7.06
CA HIS A 1000 20.63 -14.36 -7.32
C HIS A 1000 20.51 -15.27 -6.08
N ASP A 1001 21.01 -14.85 -4.93
CA ASP A 1001 20.96 -15.54 -3.66
C ASP A 1001 19.96 -14.94 -2.66
N LYS A 1002 19.09 -14.00 -3.10
CA LYS A 1002 18.26 -13.14 -2.23
C LYS A 1002 16.73 -13.29 -2.41
N GLY A 1003 16.26 -14.44 -2.88
CA GLY A 1003 14.84 -14.65 -3.17
C GLY A 1003 13.93 -14.53 -1.93
N ARG A 1004 12.72 -14.02 -2.12
CA ARG A 1004 11.76 -13.74 -1.03
C ARG A 1004 10.34 -14.15 -1.41
N ILE A 1005 9.53 -14.45 -0.40
CA ILE A 1005 8.11 -14.75 -0.52
C ILE A 1005 7.37 -13.91 0.52
N TYR A 1006 6.38 -13.15 0.06
CA TYR A 1006 5.52 -12.32 0.88
C TYR A 1006 4.07 -12.82 0.82
N ARG A 1007 3.29 -12.56 1.86
CA ARG A 1007 1.83 -12.69 1.85
C ARG A 1007 1.14 -11.39 2.21
N ILE A 1008 -0.01 -11.13 1.60
CA ILE A 1008 -0.80 -9.90 1.77
C ILE A 1008 -2.22 -10.27 2.18
N TYR A 1009 -2.73 -9.61 3.21
CA TYR A 1009 -4.09 -9.83 3.71
C TYR A 1009 -4.65 -8.60 4.45
N PRO A 1010 -5.98 -8.50 4.65
CA PRO A 1010 -6.60 -7.36 5.34
C PRO A 1010 -6.16 -7.26 6.80
N VAL A 1011 -5.83 -6.07 7.28
CA VAL A 1011 -5.35 -5.86 8.67
C VAL A 1011 -6.38 -6.22 9.75
N ASP A 1012 -7.66 -6.23 9.42
CA ASP A 1012 -8.77 -6.53 10.32
C ASP A 1012 -9.19 -8.01 10.28
N LYS A 1013 -8.53 -8.83 9.46
CA LYS A 1013 -8.79 -10.26 9.32
C LYS A 1013 -7.49 -11.05 9.48
N ARG A 1014 -7.63 -12.30 9.93
CA ARG A 1014 -6.51 -13.25 9.95
C ARG A 1014 -6.65 -14.23 8.80
N PRO A 1015 -5.53 -14.59 8.11
CA PRO A 1015 -5.52 -15.71 7.19
C PRO A 1015 -6.01 -16.98 7.88
N ARG A 1016 -6.66 -17.87 7.12
CA ARG A 1016 -7.13 -19.16 7.67
C ARG A 1016 -5.95 -20.14 7.82
N PRO A 1017 -6.01 -21.10 8.76
CA PRO A 1017 -5.00 -22.15 8.81
C PRO A 1017 -4.96 -22.95 7.51
N ILE A 1018 -3.76 -23.28 7.03
CA ILE A 1018 -3.58 -24.14 5.85
C ILE A 1018 -4.08 -25.56 6.21
N PRO A 1019 -5.08 -26.11 5.48
CA PRO A 1019 -5.69 -27.37 5.86
C PRO A 1019 -4.86 -28.58 5.44
N ARG A 1020 -4.90 -29.63 6.26
CA ARG A 1020 -4.25 -30.93 6.02
C ARG A 1020 -5.16 -31.91 5.30
N LEU A 1021 -5.34 -31.70 3.99
CA LEU A 1021 -6.21 -32.52 3.13
C LEU A 1021 -5.71 -33.98 3.01
N ASP A 1022 -4.41 -34.21 3.15
CA ASP A 1022 -3.79 -35.55 3.15
C ASP A 1022 -4.30 -36.45 4.29
N LYS A 1023 -4.85 -35.86 5.36
CA LYS A 1023 -5.40 -36.58 6.51
C LYS A 1023 -6.89 -36.87 6.41
N LEU A 1024 -7.59 -36.31 5.43
CA LEU A 1024 -9.04 -36.45 5.30
C LEU A 1024 -9.42 -37.79 4.68
N ASP A 1025 -10.51 -38.40 5.14
CA ASP A 1025 -11.13 -39.55 4.48
C ASP A 1025 -11.93 -39.14 3.22
N THR A 1026 -12.55 -40.10 2.54
CA THR A 1026 -13.32 -39.83 1.30
C THR A 1026 -14.51 -38.91 1.55
N ALA A 1027 -15.25 -39.06 2.65
CA ALA A 1027 -16.43 -38.25 2.94
C ALA A 1027 -16.02 -36.82 3.31
N GLU A 1028 -14.93 -36.68 4.09
CA GLU A 1028 -14.35 -35.39 4.44
C GLU A 1028 -13.78 -34.66 3.22
N LEU A 1029 -13.17 -35.36 2.25
CA LEU A 1029 -12.74 -34.76 0.98
C LEU A 1029 -13.92 -34.25 0.14
N VAL A 1030 -15.04 -34.97 0.10
CA VAL A 1030 -16.25 -34.47 -0.57
C VAL A 1030 -16.76 -33.20 0.12
N ALA A 1031 -16.75 -33.17 1.47
CA ALA A 1031 -17.12 -31.97 2.22
C ALA A 1031 -16.16 -30.80 1.97
N ALA A 1032 -14.87 -31.06 1.75
CA ALA A 1032 -13.87 -30.04 1.44
C ALA A 1032 -14.10 -29.30 0.11
N LEU A 1033 -14.95 -29.81 -0.79
CA LEU A 1033 -15.38 -29.10 -2.00
C LEU A 1033 -16.27 -27.87 -1.69
N ASP A 1034 -16.93 -27.84 -0.54
CA ASP A 1034 -17.66 -26.66 -0.05
C ASP A 1034 -16.75 -25.73 0.75
N SER A 1035 -15.76 -25.17 0.05
CA SER A 1035 -14.80 -24.21 0.60
C SER A 1035 -14.86 -22.89 -0.17
N PRO A 1036 -14.55 -21.73 0.45
CA PRO A 1036 -14.27 -20.50 -0.28
C PRO A 1036 -12.93 -20.50 -1.02
N SER A 1037 -11.96 -21.32 -0.60
CA SER A 1037 -10.65 -21.40 -1.24
C SER A 1037 -10.69 -22.19 -2.55
N GLY A 1038 -10.34 -21.53 -3.66
CA GLY A 1038 -10.15 -22.16 -4.97
C GLY A 1038 -9.13 -23.29 -4.94
N TRP A 1039 -8.01 -23.09 -4.25
CA TRP A 1039 -6.98 -24.11 -4.05
C TRP A 1039 -7.55 -25.35 -3.37
N GLN A 1040 -8.29 -25.20 -2.26
CA GLN A 1040 -8.83 -26.34 -1.53
C GLN A 1040 -9.79 -27.15 -2.39
N ARG A 1041 -10.65 -26.48 -3.16
CA ARG A 1041 -11.56 -27.15 -4.10
C ARG A 1041 -10.82 -27.91 -5.19
N ASP A 1042 -9.77 -27.32 -5.76
CA ASP A 1042 -8.97 -27.94 -6.82
C ASP A 1042 -8.17 -29.15 -6.31
N ILE A 1043 -7.58 -29.10 -5.11
CA ILE A 1043 -6.85 -30.24 -4.51
C ILE A 1043 -7.81 -31.35 -4.08
N ALA A 1044 -8.92 -31.02 -3.41
CA ALA A 1044 -9.92 -32.02 -3.02
C ALA A 1044 -10.51 -32.73 -4.25
N HIS A 1045 -10.78 -31.99 -5.33
CA HIS A 1045 -11.21 -32.55 -6.62
C HIS A 1045 -10.17 -33.56 -7.14
N GLN A 1046 -8.91 -33.16 -7.27
CA GLN A 1046 -7.84 -34.05 -7.74
C GLN A 1046 -7.70 -35.30 -6.87
N MET A 1047 -7.71 -35.16 -5.55
CA MET A 1047 -7.59 -36.28 -4.61
C MET A 1047 -8.76 -37.27 -4.73
N LEU A 1048 -9.99 -36.79 -4.95
CA LEU A 1048 -11.15 -37.66 -5.19
C LEU A 1048 -10.99 -38.50 -6.46
N LEU A 1049 -10.48 -37.89 -7.55
CA LEU A 1049 -10.17 -38.62 -8.78
C LEU A 1049 -9.01 -39.60 -8.59
N TRP A 1050 -8.00 -39.23 -7.82
CA TRP A 1050 -6.85 -40.08 -7.54
C TRP A 1050 -7.21 -41.32 -6.72
N ARG A 1051 -8.08 -41.16 -5.72
CA ARG A 1051 -8.59 -42.25 -4.89
C ARG A 1051 -9.58 -43.13 -5.64
N ALA A 1052 -10.43 -42.52 -6.48
CA ALA A 1052 -11.50 -43.18 -7.22
C ALA A 1052 -12.36 -44.11 -6.35
N ASP A 1053 -12.62 -43.69 -5.10
CA ASP A 1053 -13.38 -44.47 -4.12
C ASP A 1053 -14.89 -44.39 -4.44
N PRO A 1054 -15.56 -45.52 -4.73
CA PRO A 1054 -17.01 -45.53 -4.99
C PRO A 1054 -17.86 -44.94 -3.86
N ALA A 1055 -17.35 -44.90 -2.62
CA ALA A 1055 -18.03 -44.28 -1.49
C ALA A 1055 -18.21 -42.76 -1.65
N ALA A 1056 -17.49 -42.10 -2.57
CA ALA A 1056 -17.65 -40.68 -2.87
C ALA A 1056 -18.92 -40.36 -3.66
N VAL A 1057 -19.46 -41.32 -4.43
CA VAL A 1057 -20.52 -41.06 -5.44
C VAL A 1057 -21.79 -40.51 -4.81
N GLU A 1058 -22.40 -41.22 -3.83
CA GLU A 1058 -23.64 -40.77 -3.19
C GLU A 1058 -23.49 -39.40 -2.49
N PRO A 1059 -22.41 -39.13 -1.71
CA PRO A 1059 -22.15 -37.79 -1.18
C PRO A 1059 -22.01 -36.70 -2.24
N LEU A 1060 -21.33 -36.98 -3.36
CA LEU A 1060 -21.18 -36.03 -4.47
C LEU A 1060 -22.53 -35.70 -5.12
N GLU A 1061 -23.38 -36.70 -5.37
CA GLU A 1061 -24.73 -36.50 -5.91
C GLU A 1061 -25.59 -35.62 -4.98
N LYS A 1062 -25.51 -35.85 -3.66
CA LYS A 1062 -26.19 -35.00 -2.67
C LYS A 1062 -25.67 -33.56 -2.68
N LEU A 1063 -24.36 -33.40 -2.86
CA LEU A 1063 -23.73 -32.09 -2.93
C LEU A 1063 -24.21 -31.31 -4.16
N VAL A 1064 -24.30 -31.97 -5.33
CA VAL A 1064 -24.91 -31.39 -6.55
C VAL A 1064 -26.37 -30.98 -6.31
N ALA A 1065 -27.16 -31.80 -5.60
CA ALA A 1065 -28.59 -31.53 -5.44
C ALA A 1065 -28.93 -30.44 -4.40
N GLY A 1066 -28.09 -30.20 -3.39
CA GLY A 1066 -28.52 -29.47 -2.19
C GLY A 1066 -27.50 -28.50 -1.58
N CYS A 1067 -26.26 -28.44 -2.05
CA CYS A 1067 -25.29 -27.51 -1.48
C CYS A 1067 -25.65 -26.07 -1.84
N GLN A 1068 -25.53 -25.13 -0.91
CA GLN A 1068 -25.81 -23.70 -1.15
C GLN A 1068 -24.77 -23.08 -2.10
N ARG A 1069 -23.51 -23.47 -1.98
CA ARG A 1069 -22.41 -22.94 -2.79
C ARG A 1069 -22.41 -23.58 -4.18
N ALA A 1070 -22.71 -22.78 -5.21
CA ALA A 1070 -22.66 -23.22 -6.60
C ALA A 1070 -21.30 -23.77 -7.03
N LEU A 1071 -20.20 -23.24 -6.48
CA LEU A 1071 -18.84 -23.74 -6.71
C LEU A 1071 -18.61 -25.16 -6.20
N ALA A 1072 -19.25 -25.55 -5.10
CA ALA A 1072 -19.17 -26.93 -4.64
C ALA A 1072 -19.91 -27.85 -5.61
N ARG A 1073 -21.12 -27.44 -6.05
CA ARG A 1073 -21.94 -28.20 -6.99
C ARG A 1073 -21.23 -28.44 -8.32
N VAL A 1074 -20.58 -27.43 -8.88
CA VAL A 1074 -19.85 -27.57 -10.16
C VAL A 1074 -18.64 -28.49 -10.04
N HIS A 1075 -17.89 -28.42 -8.94
CA HIS A 1075 -16.78 -29.35 -8.70
C HIS A 1075 -17.32 -30.78 -8.55
N ALA A 1076 -18.40 -30.99 -7.78
CA ALA A 1076 -18.98 -32.33 -7.61
C ALA A 1076 -19.46 -32.94 -8.94
N LEU A 1077 -20.09 -32.16 -9.82
CA LEU A 1077 -20.43 -32.60 -11.18
C LEU A 1077 -19.21 -33.04 -11.98
N CYS A 1078 -18.13 -32.25 -11.96
CA CYS A 1078 -16.91 -32.54 -12.71
C CYS A 1078 -16.13 -33.74 -12.13
N VAL A 1079 -16.18 -33.95 -10.81
CA VAL A 1079 -15.63 -35.15 -10.15
C VAL A 1079 -16.42 -36.38 -10.59
N LEU A 1080 -17.75 -36.34 -10.56
CA LEU A 1080 -18.61 -37.46 -10.99
C LEU A 1080 -18.35 -37.85 -12.45
N ASP A 1081 -18.16 -36.86 -13.33
CA ASP A 1081 -17.74 -37.05 -14.73
C ASP A 1081 -16.36 -37.72 -14.82
N GLY A 1082 -15.37 -37.21 -14.08
CA GLY A 1082 -14.01 -37.78 -14.05
C GLY A 1082 -13.93 -39.20 -13.49
N LEU A 1083 -14.84 -39.57 -12.58
CA LEU A 1083 -15.00 -40.93 -12.05
C LEU A 1083 -15.78 -41.85 -13.00
N GLY A 1084 -16.33 -41.34 -14.11
CA GLY A 1084 -17.23 -42.09 -15.00
C GLY A 1084 -18.52 -42.56 -14.31
N SER A 1085 -18.92 -41.88 -13.24
CA SER A 1085 -20.05 -42.26 -12.37
C SER A 1085 -21.24 -41.31 -12.46
N LEU A 1086 -21.16 -40.29 -13.32
CA LEU A 1086 -22.22 -39.31 -13.53
C LEU A 1086 -23.52 -39.96 -14.03
N GLN A 1087 -24.57 -39.88 -13.22
CA GLN A 1087 -25.88 -40.42 -13.57
C GLN A 1087 -26.69 -39.45 -14.43
N PRO A 1088 -27.46 -39.95 -15.43
CA PRO A 1088 -28.34 -39.13 -16.26
C PRO A 1088 -29.29 -38.23 -15.46
N ALA A 1089 -29.87 -38.74 -14.35
CA ALA A 1089 -30.78 -37.94 -13.51
C ALA A 1089 -30.09 -36.73 -12.86
N VAL A 1090 -28.85 -36.91 -12.39
CA VAL A 1090 -28.08 -35.86 -11.71
C VAL A 1090 -27.77 -34.72 -12.68
N VAL A 1091 -27.37 -35.04 -13.92
CA VAL A 1091 -27.08 -34.00 -14.92
C VAL A 1091 -28.35 -33.33 -15.45
N THR A 1092 -29.45 -34.07 -15.64
CA THR A 1092 -30.72 -33.47 -16.07
C THR A 1092 -31.32 -32.54 -15.01
N ASP A 1093 -31.17 -32.87 -13.73
CA ASP A 1093 -31.57 -31.98 -12.64
C ASP A 1093 -30.68 -30.73 -12.61
N ALA A 1094 -29.37 -30.88 -12.83
CA ALA A 1094 -28.41 -29.78 -12.88
C ALA A 1094 -28.61 -28.80 -14.06
N PHE A 1095 -29.30 -29.21 -15.14
CA PHE A 1095 -29.75 -28.26 -16.18
C PHE A 1095 -30.73 -27.21 -15.65
N GLY A 1096 -31.41 -27.50 -14.53
CA GLY A 1096 -32.31 -26.56 -13.85
C GLY A 1096 -31.69 -25.79 -12.69
N ASP A 1097 -30.38 -25.86 -12.47
CA ASP A 1097 -29.71 -25.19 -11.35
C ASP A 1097 -29.88 -23.67 -11.42
N GLU A 1098 -30.04 -23.00 -10.28
CA GLU A 1098 -30.20 -21.54 -10.21
C GLU A 1098 -28.99 -20.79 -10.79
N HIS A 1099 -27.78 -21.34 -10.64
CA HIS A 1099 -26.55 -20.68 -11.05
C HIS A 1099 -26.15 -21.09 -12.49
N PRO A 1100 -25.98 -20.13 -13.42
CA PRO A 1100 -25.67 -20.43 -14.83
C PRO A 1100 -24.36 -21.20 -15.02
N GLY A 1101 -23.34 -20.93 -14.21
CA GLY A 1101 -22.09 -21.71 -14.24
C GLY A 1101 -22.29 -23.20 -13.97
N VAL A 1102 -23.22 -23.58 -13.08
CA VAL A 1102 -23.53 -25.01 -12.84
C VAL A 1102 -24.22 -25.60 -14.06
N ARG A 1103 -25.20 -24.88 -14.64
CA ARG A 1103 -25.90 -25.31 -15.87
C ARG A 1103 -24.94 -25.47 -17.05
N GLN A 1104 -24.05 -24.51 -17.28
CA GLN A 1104 -23.02 -24.56 -18.32
C GLN A 1104 -22.16 -25.82 -18.19
N HIS A 1105 -21.67 -26.09 -16.99
CA HIS A 1105 -20.84 -27.26 -16.76
C HIS A 1105 -21.63 -28.57 -16.82
N ALA A 1106 -22.89 -28.60 -16.36
CA ALA A 1106 -23.79 -29.73 -16.54
C ALA A 1106 -23.97 -30.08 -18.03
N VAL A 1107 -24.16 -29.06 -18.89
CA VAL A 1107 -24.24 -29.23 -20.34
C VAL A 1107 -22.97 -29.86 -20.89
N ARG A 1108 -21.80 -29.37 -20.51
CA ARG A 1108 -20.50 -29.93 -20.93
C ARG A 1108 -20.32 -31.38 -20.51
N VAL A 1109 -20.55 -31.72 -19.23
CA VAL A 1109 -20.32 -33.10 -18.75
C VAL A 1109 -21.38 -34.08 -19.28
N SER A 1110 -22.51 -33.58 -19.79
CA SER A 1110 -23.56 -34.42 -20.39
C SER A 1110 -23.18 -35.04 -21.74
N GLU A 1111 -22.15 -34.53 -22.41
CA GLU A 1111 -21.77 -34.90 -23.79
C GLU A 1111 -21.63 -36.42 -23.99
N SER A 1112 -20.96 -37.10 -23.04
CA SER A 1112 -20.76 -38.55 -23.08
C SER A 1112 -22.05 -39.36 -22.94
N LEU A 1113 -23.13 -38.75 -22.44
CA LEU A 1113 -24.43 -39.38 -22.19
C LEU A 1113 -25.45 -39.14 -23.32
N LEU A 1114 -25.23 -38.14 -24.20
CA LEU A 1114 -26.22 -37.71 -25.20
C LEU A 1114 -26.61 -38.81 -26.19
N ASN A 1115 -25.65 -39.61 -26.63
CA ASN A 1115 -25.88 -40.71 -27.58
C ASN A 1115 -26.27 -42.03 -26.90
N VAL A 1116 -26.29 -42.06 -25.56
CA VAL A 1116 -26.51 -43.28 -24.77
C VAL A 1116 -27.85 -43.24 -24.01
N ASN A 1117 -28.30 -42.05 -23.61
CA ASN A 1117 -29.54 -41.85 -22.88
C ASN A 1117 -30.40 -40.73 -23.51
N PRO A 1118 -31.51 -41.08 -24.20
CA PRO A 1118 -32.38 -40.11 -24.84
C PRO A 1118 -32.96 -39.04 -23.90
N ALA A 1119 -33.16 -39.36 -22.61
CA ALA A 1119 -33.72 -38.42 -21.64
C ALA A 1119 -32.82 -37.20 -21.40
N VAL A 1120 -31.50 -37.37 -21.51
CA VAL A 1120 -30.54 -36.27 -21.41
C VAL A 1120 -30.72 -35.32 -22.60
N GLY A 1121 -30.84 -35.88 -23.81
CA GLY A 1121 -31.12 -35.09 -25.01
C GLY A 1121 -32.47 -34.36 -24.95
N GLU A 1122 -33.53 -34.99 -24.44
CA GLU A 1122 -34.83 -34.31 -24.23
C GLU A 1122 -34.69 -33.11 -23.29
N ALA A 1123 -34.01 -33.28 -22.16
CA ALA A 1123 -33.82 -32.21 -21.18
C ALA A 1123 -32.92 -31.10 -21.73
N LEU A 1124 -31.90 -31.45 -22.52
CA LEU A 1124 -30.98 -30.49 -23.15
C LEU A 1124 -31.72 -29.53 -24.10
N LEU A 1125 -32.76 -30.00 -24.79
CA LEU A 1125 -33.54 -29.16 -25.71
C LEU A 1125 -34.27 -28.00 -25.01
N GLU A 1126 -34.62 -28.14 -23.72
CA GLU A 1126 -35.30 -27.09 -22.96
C GLU A 1126 -34.38 -25.88 -22.68
N LEU A 1127 -33.06 -26.08 -22.73
CA LEU A 1127 -32.07 -25.01 -22.56
C LEU A 1127 -31.98 -24.05 -23.76
N GLU A 1128 -32.71 -24.30 -24.85
CA GLU A 1128 -32.92 -23.32 -25.93
C GLU A 1128 -33.32 -21.94 -25.39
N LYS A 1129 -34.09 -21.93 -24.29
CA LYS A 1129 -34.65 -20.72 -23.68
C LYS A 1129 -33.79 -20.15 -22.55
N ASP A 1130 -32.64 -20.73 -22.23
CA ASP A 1130 -31.75 -20.15 -21.21
C ASP A 1130 -31.34 -18.73 -21.62
N ASP A 1131 -31.31 -17.81 -20.66
CA ASP A 1131 -30.99 -16.41 -20.91
C ASP A 1131 -29.48 -16.13 -20.74
N ASP A 1132 -28.73 -17.06 -20.15
CA ASP A 1132 -27.29 -16.90 -19.94
C ASP A 1132 -26.48 -17.28 -21.19
N SER A 1133 -25.61 -16.37 -21.63
CA SER A 1133 -24.84 -16.53 -22.86
C SER A 1133 -23.77 -17.62 -22.76
N HIS A 1134 -23.18 -17.86 -21.59
CA HIS A 1134 -22.20 -18.94 -21.40
C HIS A 1134 -22.87 -20.31 -21.51
N VAL A 1135 -24.09 -20.45 -20.98
CA VAL A 1135 -24.90 -21.66 -21.15
C VAL A 1135 -25.24 -21.87 -22.63
N GLN A 1136 -25.70 -20.83 -23.33
CA GLN A 1136 -26.02 -20.90 -24.76
C GLN A 1136 -24.80 -21.28 -25.63
N MET A 1137 -23.62 -20.73 -25.32
CA MET A 1137 -22.40 -21.07 -26.06
C MET A 1137 -21.97 -22.52 -25.81
N GLN A 1138 -22.01 -22.99 -24.57
CA GLN A 1138 -21.70 -24.39 -24.25
C GLN A 1138 -22.73 -25.36 -24.82
N LEU A 1139 -24.02 -24.98 -24.82
CA LEU A 1139 -25.09 -25.73 -25.50
C LEU A 1139 -24.78 -25.88 -26.98
N ALA A 1140 -24.42 -24.79 -27.67
CA ALA A 1140 -24.04 -24.85 -29.08
C ALA A 1140 -22.86 -25.79 -29.33
N TYR A 1141 -21.83 -25.81 -28.47
CA TYR A 1141 -20.72 -26.76 -28.59
C TYR A 1141 -21.17 -28.23 -28.40
N SER A 1142 -21.95 -28.47 -27.35
CA SER A 1142 -22.35 -29.81 -26.91
C SER A 1142 -23.37 -30.45 -27.86
N LEU A 1143 -24.20 -29.65 -28.53
CA LEU A 1143 -25.14 -30.15 -29.54
C LEU A 1143 -24.43 -30.85 -30.71
N GLY A 1144 -23.20 -30.46 -31.05
CA GLY A 1144 -22.46 -31.17 -32.10
C GLY A 1144 -21.76 -32.45 -31.64
N GLU A 1145 -21.88 -32.83 -30.36
CA GLU A 1145 -21.55 -34.19 -29.87
C GLU A 1145 -22.78 -35.12 -29.92
N TRP A 1146 -23.97 -34.62 -30.26
CA TRP A 1146 -25.21 -35.39 -30.28
C TRP A 1146 -25.66 -35.75 -31.69
N ASP A 1147 -25.73 -37.03 -32.03
CA ASP A 1147 -26.05 -37.48 -33.40
C ASP A 1147 -27.54 -37.33 -33.79
N ASP A 1148 -28.40 -36.83 -32.90
CA ASP A 1148 -29.84 -36.69 -33.15
C ASP A 1148 -30.16 -35.47 -34.05
N PRO A 1149 -30.98 -35.63 -35.11
CA PRO A 1149 -31.40 -34.52 -35.98
C PRO A 1149 -32.03 -33.32 -35.27
N ARG A 1150 -32.57 -33.50 -34.06
CA ARG A 1150 -33.07 -32.40 -33.23
C ARG A 1150 -31.98 -31.43 -32.80
N ALA A 1151 -30.75 -31.90 -32.64
CA ALA A 1151 -29.60 -31.04 -32.34
C ALA A 1151 -29.39 -30.02 -33.47
N GLY A 1152 -29.44 -30.45 -34.73
CA GLY A 1152 -29.33 -29.57 -35.89
C GLY A 1152 -30.47 -28.55 -36.00
N ARG A 1153 -31.71 -28.94 -35.68
CA ARG A 1153 -32.82 -27.98 -35.61
C ARG A 1153 -32.63 -26.95 -34.52
N LEU A 1154 -32.16 -27.36 -33.33
CA LEU A 1154 -31.87 -26.42 -32.25
C LEU A 1154 -30.70 -25.49 -32.62
N LEU A 1155 -29.61 -26.01 -33.19
CA LEU A 1155 -28.50 -25.20 -33.71
C LEU A 1155 -28.97 -24.16 -34.73
N GLY A 1156 -29.91 -24.53 -35.62
CA GLY A 1156 -30.52 -23.59 -36.57
C GLY A 1156 -31.31 -22.47 -35.89
N ARG A 1157 -32.07 -22.78 -34.84
CA ARG A 1157 -32.80 -21.77 -34.03
C ARG A 1157 -31.86 -20.87 -33.24
N LEU A 1158 -30.82 -21.43 -32.64
CA LEU A 1158 -29.76 -20.66 -31.97
C LEU A 1158 -29.02 -19.74 -32.96
N ALA A 1159 -28.78 -20.19 -34.19
CA ALA A 1159 -28.14 -19.39 -35.23
C ALA A 1159 -28.99 -18.17 -35.62
N ILE A 1160 -30.32 -18.31 -35.60
CA ILE A 1160 -31.24 -17.18 -35.80
C ILE A 1160 -31.22 -16.25 -34.58
N ARG A 1161 -31.31 -16.80 -33.37
CA ARG A 1161 -31.38 -16.02 -32.11
C ARG A 1161 -30.12 -15.19 -31.86
N HIS A 1162 -28.95 -15.74 -32.17
CA HIS A 1162 -27.65 -15.17 -31.83
C HIS A 1162 -26.84 -14.71 -33.06
N ALA A 1163 -27.52 -14.36 -34.17
CA ALA A 1163 -26.88 -13.97 -35.43
C ALA A 1163 -25.88 -12.80 -35.30
N ASP A 1164 -26.08 -11.93 -34.30
CA ASP A 1164 -25.21 -10.78 -34.02
C ASP A 1164 -24.10 -11.07 -32.99
N ASP A 1165 -24.10 -12.24 -32.34
CA ASP A 1165 -23.04 -12.66 -31.41
C ASP A 1165 -22.01 -13.55 -32.14
N ARG A 1166 -20.83 -12.98 -32.40
CA ARG A 1166 -19.77 -13.67 -33.14
C ARG A 1166 -19.20 -14.91 -32.44
N TYR A 1167 -19.24 -14.97 -31.11
CA TYR A 1167 -18.65 -16.07 -30.35
C TYR A 1167 -19.61 -17.25 -30.26
N ILE A 1168 -20.89 -16.99 -29.97
CA ILE A 1168 -21.94 -18.02 -30.03
C ILE A 1168 -22.09 -18.53 -31.46
N THR A 1169 -22.06 -17.64 -32.46
CA THR A 1169 -22.09 -18.06 -33.87
C THR A 1169 -20.89 -18.96 -34.21
N ALA A 1170 -19.69 -18.65 -33.74
CA ALA A 1170 -18.53 -19.53 -33.96
C ALA A 1170 -18.72 -20.93 -33.32
N ALA A 1171 -19.28 -21.00 -32.11
CA ALA A 1171 -19.63 -22.25 -31.46
C ALA A 1171 -20.66 -23.05 -32.28
N ILE A 1172 -21.75 -22.41 -32.71
CA ILE A 1172 -22.78 -23.01 -33.57
C ILE A 1172 -22.18 -23.56 -34.87
N MET A 1173 -21.38 -22.75 -35.56
CA MET A 1173 -20.79 -23.14 -36.84
C MET A 1173 -19.78 -24.28 -36.68
N SER A 1174 -19.05 -24.33 -35.56
CA SER A 1174 -18.16 -25.45 -35.24
C SER A 1174 -18.91 -26.78 -35.05
N SER A 1175 -20.17 -26.72 -34.62
CA SER A 1175 -21.06 -27.88 -34.43
C SER A 1175 -21.90 -28.24 -35.65
N ALA A 1176 -21.80 -27.50 -36.76
CA ALA A 1176 -22.64 -27.71 -37.92
C ALA A 1176 -22.29 -28.95 -38.78
N THR A 1177 -21.14 -29.60 -38.57
CA THR A 1177 -20.59 -30.61 -39.48
C THR A 1177 -21.54 -31.75 -39.81
N VAL A 1178 -22.13 -32.38 -38.79
CA VAL A 1178 -23.08 -33.50 -38.94
C VAL A 1178 -24.54 -33.05 -39.04
N HIS A 1179 -24.81 -31.77 -38.83
CA HIS A 1179 -26.15 -31.20 -38.68
C HIS A 1179 -26.54 -30.15 -39.73
N ILE A 1180 -25.67 -29.90 -40.70
CA ILE A 1180 -25.84 -28.79 -41.65
C ILE A 1180 -27.14 -28.89 -42.45
N ASP A 1181 -27.65 -30.10 -42.69
CA ASP A 1181 -28.90 -30.30 -43.42
C ASP A 1181 -30.12 -29.83 -42.61
N GLU A 1182 -30.24 -30.30 -41.37
CA GLU A 1182 -31.30 -29.90 -40.44
C GLU A 1182 -31.22 -28.41 -40.10
N MET A 1183 -30.02 -27.86 -39.92
CA MET A 1183 -29.82 -26.43 -39.67
C MET A 1183 -30.34 -25.59 -40.84
N ILE A 1184 -29.99 -25.93 -42.08
CA ILE A 1184 -30.48 -25.21 -43.25
C ILE A 1184 -32.00 -25.35 -43.38
N ALA A 1185 -32.55 -26.55 -43.19
CA ALA A 1185 -33.99 -26.77 -43.24
C ALA A 1185 -34.74 -25.89 -42.22
N GLU A 1186 -34.22 -25.79 -41.00
CA GLU A 1186 -34.78 -24.96 -39.93
C GLU A 1186 -34.67 -23.46 -40.24
N VAL A 1187 -33.48 -22.98 -40.65
CA VAL A 1187 -33.26 -21.55 -40.98
C VAL A 1187 -34.16 -21.09 -42.13
N MET A 1188 -34.49 -22.00 -43.05
CA MET A 1188 -35.35 -21.74 -44.22
C MET A 1188 -36.84 -22.03 -43.99
N ALA A 1189 -37.26 -22.50 -42.82
CA ALA A 1189 -38.63 -22.92 -42.55
C ALA A 1189 -39.68 -21.81 -42.69
N GLU A 1190 -39.27 -20.53 -42.56
CA GLU A 1190 -40.13 -19.34 -42.69
C GLU A 1190 -39.81 -18.53 -43.96
N PRO A 1191 -40.52 -18.74 -45.08
CA PRO A 1191 -40.19 -18.13 -46.37
C PRO A 1191 -40.20 -16.59 -46.39
N ASN A 1192 -40.98 -15.96 -45.51
CA ASN A 1192 -41.08 -14.52 -45.37
C ASN A 1192 -39.87 -13.88 -44.64
N GLN A 1193 -39.08 -14.67 -43.90
CA GLN A 1193 -37.89 -14.21 -43.18
C GLN A 1193 -36.57 -14.53 -43.89
N ILE A 1194 -36.61 -15.22 -45.05
CA ILE A 1194 -35.39 -15.62 -45.77
C ILE A 1194 -34.54 -14.38 -46.14
N ALA A 1195 -35.18 -13.30 -46.58
CA ALA A 1195 -34.49 -12.07 -46.98
C ALA A 1195 -33.67 -11.46 -45.82
N SER A 1196 -34.23 -11.45 -44.60
CA SER A 1196 -33.54 -10.96 -43.39
C SER A 1196 -32.45 -11.90 -42.89
N ARG A 1197 -32.49 -13.19 -43.28
CA ARG A 1197 -31.52 -14.23 -42.86
C ARG A 1197 -30.46 -14.52 -43.92
N ALA A 1198 -30.40 -13.74 -45.01
CA ALA A 1198 -29.52 -14.01 -46.14
C ALA A 1198 -28.03 -14.19 -45.74
N PRO A 1199 -27.41 -13.36 -44.86
CA PRO A 1199 -26.02 -13.55 -44.46
C PRO A 1199 -25.74 -14.90 -43.75
N LEU A 1200 -26.68 -15.33 -42.90
CA LEU A 1200 -26.60 -16.62 -42.20
C LEU A 1200 -26.72 -17.78 -43.20
N ILE A 1201 -27.67 -17.70 -44.13
CA ILE A 1201 -27.88 -18.71 -45.17
C ILE A 1201 -26.63 -18.82 -46.06
N THR A 1202 -26.02 -17.70 -46.45
CA THR A 1202 -24.76 -17.70 -47.20
C THR A 1202 -23.62 -18.40 -46.44
N SER A 1203 -23.53 -18.18 -45.14
CA SER A 1203 -22.51 -18.81 -44.29
C SER A 1203 -22.73 -20.33 -44.19
N LEU A 1204 -23.97 -20.77 -43.94
CA LEU A 1204 -24.34 -22.19 -43.90
C LEU A 1204 -24.17 -22.87 -45.27
N MET A 1205 -24.49 -22.18 -46.37
CA MET A 1205 -24.27 -22.69 -47.72
C MET A 1205 -22.78 -22.85 -48.02
N SER A 1206 -21.94 -21.88 -47.62
CA SER A 1206 -20.49 -21.98 -47.77
C SER A 1206 -19.93 -23.17 -47.00
N LEU A 1207 -20.44 -23.43 -45.79
CA LEU A 1207 -20.11 -24.62 -45.01
C LEU A 1207 -20.60 -25.91 -45.68
N ALA A 1208 -21.84 -25.95 -46.18
CA ALA A 1208 -22.38 -27.12 -46.89
C ALA A 1208 -21.55 -27.46 -48.14
N VAL A 1209 -21.05 -26.46 -48.87
CA VAL A 1209 -20.11 -26.63 -49.99
C VAL A 1209 -18.76 -27.15 -49.50
N GLY A 1210 -18.20 -26.57 -48.44
CA GLY A 1210 -16.94 -27.02 -47.84
C GLY A 1210 -16.99 -28.48 -47.36
N LEU A 1211 -18.12 -28.88 -46.78
CA LEU A 1211 -18.41 -30.23 -46.29
C LEU A 1211 -18.87 -31.20 -47.40
N ASN A 1212 -19.03 -30.73 -48.64
CA ASN A 1212 -19.56 -31.48 -49.77
C ASN A 1212 -20.94 -32.15 -49.49
N ASN A 1213 -21.83 -31.46 -48.78
CA ASN A 1213 -23.16 -31.97 -48.44
C ASN A 1213 -24.20 -31.62 -49.52
N HIS A 1214 -24.43 -32.54 -50.46
CA HIS A 1214 -25.34 -32.34 -51.59
C HIS A 1214 -26.82 -32.15 -51.20
N THR A 1215 -27.27 -32.73 -50.09
CA THR A 1215 -28.67 -32.60 -49.62
C THR A 1215 -28.94 -31.17 -49.15
N ALA A 1216 -28.05 -30.66 -48.29
CA ALA A 1216 -28.08 -29.30 -47.77
C ALA A 1216 -28.03 -28.25 -48.91
N ILE A 1217 -27.14 -28.46 -49.89
CA ILE A 1217 -27.07 -27.61 -51.10
C ILE A 1217 -28.38 -27.67 -51.90
N GLY A 1218 -28.96 -28.87 -52.05
CA GLY A 1218 -30.24 -29.08 -52.75
C GLY A 1218 -31.41 -28.33 -52.09
N HIS A 1219 -31.47 -28.28 -50.76
CA HIS A 1219 -32.48 -27.52 -50.02
C HIS A 1219 -32.39 -26.02 -50.32
N VAL A 1220 -31.19 -25.45 -50.28
CA VAL A 1220 -30.97 -24.03 -50.59
C VAL A 1220 -31.34 -23.71 -52.05
N LEU A 1221 -30.88 -24.52 -53.02
CA LEU A 1221 -31.20 -24.32 -54.43
C LEU A 1221 -32.70 -24.38 -54.71
N LYS A 1222 -33.42 -25.31 -54.06
CA LYS A 1222 -34.87 -25.42 -54.20
C LYS A 1222 -35.60 -24.18 -53.68
N ALA A 1223 -35.13 -23.60 -52.58
CA ALA A 1223 -35.70 -22.38 -52.02
C ALA A 1223 -35.35 -21.12 -52.85
N ILE A 1224 -34.11 -21.00 -53.35
CA ILE A 1224 -33.71 -19.91 -54.24
C ILE A 1224 -34.51 -19.94 -55.55
N THR A 1225 -34.76 -21.13 -56.10
CA THR A 1225 -35.50 -21.30 -57.37
C THR A 1225 -37.03 -21.30 -57.22
N ALA A 1226 -37.56 -21.32 -56.00
CA ALA A 1226 -39.00 -21.25 -55.75
C ALA A 1226 -39.53 -19.84 -56.08
N ARG A 1227 -40.39 -19.73 -57.10
CA ARG A 1227 -40.95 -18.44 -57.55
C ARG A 1227 -42.04 -17.94 -56.59
N PRO A 1228 -41.83 -16.81 -55.88
CA PRO A 1228 -42.86 -16.21 -55.05
C PRO A 1228 -44.00 -15.61 -55.90
N PRO A 1229 -45.23 -15.47 -55.37
CA PRO A 1229 -46.35 -14.81 -56.05
C PRO A 1229 -46.04 -13.37 -56.51
N SER A 1230 -45.14 -12.68 -55.78
CA SER A 1230 -44.69 -11.31 -56.06
C SER A 1230 -43.53 -11.21 -57.06
N GLY A 1231 -43.08 -12.33 -57.65
CA GLY A 1231 -41.84 -12.40 -58.44
C GLY A 1231 -40.60 -12.67 -57.57
N TYR A 1232 -39.47 -13.00 -58.21
CA TYR A 1232 -38.23 -13.29 -57.49
C TYR A 1232 -37.76 -12.08 -56.69
N ALA A 1233 -37.43 -12.31 -55.43
CA ALA A 1233 -36.91 -11.30 -54.52
C ALA A 1233 -35.40 -11.06 -54.75
N ARG A 1234 -34.92 -9.88 -54.36
CA ARG A 1234 -33.50 -9.48 -54.51
C ARG A 1234 -32.52 -10.51 -53.93
N TRP A 1235 -32.81 -11.06 -52.75
CA TRP A 1235 -31.97 -12.07 -52.10
C TRP A 1235 -31.82 -13.35 -52.94
N GLN A 1236 -32.81 -13.73 -53.77
CA GLN A 1236 -32.74 -14.92 -54.63
C GLN A 1236 -31.74 -14.72 -55.78
N TYR A 1237 -31.60 -13.50 -56.28
CA TYR A 1237 -30.59 -13.16 -57.27
C TYR A 1237 -29.20 -13.07 -56.63
N GLU A 1238 -29.10 -12.47 -55.44
CA GLU A 1238 -27.83 -12.35 -54.69
C GLU A 1238 -27.30 -13.71 -54.20
N ALA A 1239 -28.18 -14.67 -53.85
CA ALA A 1239 -27.77 -16.01 -53.44
C ALA A 1239 -27.42 -16.95 -54.63
N MET A 1240 -27.85 -16.61 -55.85
CA MET A 1240 -27.53 -17.35 -57.07
C MET A 1240 -26.23 -16.87 -57.71
N ALA A 1241 -25.91 -15.58 -57.57
CA ALA A 1241 -24.65 -14.98 -58.02
C ALA A 1241 -23.50 -15.39 -57.10
#